data_AF-A0A1I8IC80-F1
#
_entry.id   AF-A0A1I8IC80-F1
#
_cell.length_a   1.000
_cell.length_b   1.000
_cell.length_c   1.000
_cell.angle_alpha   90.00
_cell.angle_beta   90.00
_cell.angle_gamma   90.00
#
_symmetry.space_group_name_H-M   'P 1'
#
loop_
_entity.id
_entity.type
_entity.pdbx_description
1 polymer ?
#
loop_
_entity_poly.entity_id
_entity_poly.type
_entity_poly.pdbx_seq_one_letter_code
_entity_poly.pdbx_strand_id
1 'polypeptide(L)'
;LQASAAAASRLRVLVTRQLPDKFTASLRRQLQHLEIVTWPSATQPVERKFLLDEAAKIDGLLCLLTDRVDAEFLGRVDPARFRAVSTMSVGVDHIDVAACRAAGVRIGYTPGVLTEGTADLALALLLATARRLPAAVETVRQPGAWGPWCPFDRLCGRGIGGSTVGLVGFGRIGQAVARRLSGFRPGRIVYTGPRPKPELAGPLNAEYVKFEQLLAESDFVVICCPGTPDTRHLFNKEAFKLMRPDSILINVSRGTVVKQSDLHEALSSGSIGAAGLNVTDPEPLPSDSPLLSLPNCVVLPHIGSADVATREAMAQLAAVECRLCNEGFDMQGDLLPRLLACGHSVCHRCLRQLPVLQHHDGGGPGGCLLCPFDRQPTPLPEAGVWGLKKNFALLEQLERLAVSSDSAVGASGGGDANSASAASGSGASSSTAAASPPPQPPSPPSVPCDENDSHTAELHCLVCSSNLCPDCARTTHSSRTLSQHSLVPVGQRPARIPRCRYHPMHAAELVCLEEACWRNSLMCYICKDYGRHVGHRHALLESELESVRSGLSASLSSVRAFAADLNEAARRLRACAEEIDRSETGTRAVAERQVEEYFEVLAKRVQQQRQAARTALQAHVQQRLSCVNTQLEQLADLLNGVTSATEQLSGALALPDLELLAAKPELAAAALTVAKQQADCADTLARLAPDASVPLTFTRDHRLHIGPKLEMRAVLLGLDGAGKTSILFRLKQNEFVSAVPTIGFNVETIECDNVKLTYWDVGGSPKLRPLWRHYYLNTQCLVFVIDSCDSARLEEAFNELTKLLQEPELKEASFLILANKQSSPGAITIEALMERFQLVKLCSTRSWHIQSCDAMTGQGLPEAVDWLSHQLVAACPAAEETADYSSHDGAVAPSADVVDSAADRAAEASADGQQQQQQQEDAIDSSNNGGGPLASPGLESDA
;
A
#
# COMPACT_ATOMS: atom_id res chain seq x y z
N LEU A 1 28.71 -43.22 22.91
CA LEU A 1 27.26 -43.41 22.66
C LEU A 1 26.52 -42.07 22.84
N GLN A 2 26.97 -41.02 22.15
CA GLN A 2 26.30 -39.72 22.10
C GLN A 2 25.98 -39.41 20.64
N ALA A 3 24.87 -39.96 20.18
CA ALA A 3 24.15 -39.55 18.99
C ALA A 3 22.68 -39.79 19.29
N SER A 4 21.79 -38.87 18.87
CA SER A 4 20.35 -38.87 19.11
C SER A 4 19.85 -38.07 20.34
N ALA A 5 20.32 -36.84 20.50
CA ALA A 5 19.41 -35.77 20.92
C ALA A 5 18.83 -35.17 19.63
N ALA A 6 17.71 -35.72 19.16
CA ALA A 6 17.04 -35.29 17.95
C ALA A 6 16.65 -33.81 18.08
N ALA A 7 17.11 -32.99 17.13
CA ALA A 7 16.69 -31.61 16.95
C ALA A 7 15.15 -31.53 17.01
N ALA A 8 14.60 -30.66 17.84
CA ALA A 8 13.20 -30.29 17.74
C ALA A 8 12.98 -29.70 16.33
N SER A 9 12.40 -30.49 15.43
CA SER A 9 12.34 -30.17 14.01
C SER A 9 11.41 -28.98 13.81
N ARG A 10 11.96 -27.88 13.27
CA ARG A 10 11.13 -26.77 12.76
C ARG A 10 10.15 -27.33 11.73
N LEU A 11 8.88 -26.97 11.88
CA LEU A 11 7.82 -27.36 10.94
C LEU A 11 8.16 -26.79 9.56
N ARG A 12 8.10 -27.62 8.52
CA ARG A 12 8.54 -27.30 7.17
C ARG A 12 7.34 -27.06 6.26
N VAL A 13 7.31 -25.92 5.57
CA VAL A 13 6.23 -25.56 4.64
C VAL A 13 6.80 -25.42 3.24
N LEU A 14 6.20 -26.12 2.28
CA LEU A 14 6.54 -25.97 0.86
C LEU A 14 5.63 -24.94 0.21
N VAL A 15 6.24 -23.94 -0.44
CA VAL A 15 5.57 -22.99 -1.32
C VAL A 15 5.89 -23.40 -2.76
N THR A 16 4.88 -23.81 -3.53
CA THR A 16 5.06 -24.36 -4.89
C THR A 16 5.41 -23.33 -5.95
N ARG A 17 5.54 -22.06 -5.57
CA ARG A 17 5.93 -20.97 -6.46
C ARG A 17 6.70 -19.88 -5.73
N GLN A 18 7.66 -19.27 -6.42
CA GLN A 18 8.25 -18.03 -5.91
C GLN A 18 7.20 -16.91 -5.94
N LEU A 19 6.85 -16.42 -4.76
CA LEU A 19 5.99 -15.25 -4.58
C LEU A 19 6.85 -13.97 -4.57
N PRO A 20 6.30 -12.79 -4.91
CA PRO A 20 7.02 -11.52 -4.83
C PRO A 20 7.70 -11.31 -3.47
N ASP A 21 8.87 -10.68 -3.46
CA ASP A 21 9.74 -10.57 -2.27
C ASP A 21 9.04 -9.94 -1.07
N LYS A 22 8.12 -8.99 -1.29
CA LYS A 22 7.31 -8.41 -0.20
C LYS A 22 6.51 -9.46 0.59
N PHE A 23 6.00 -10.48 -0.09
CA PHE A 23 5.23 -11.57 0.53
C PHE A 23 6.14 -12.62 1.13
N THR A 24 7.21 -12.96 0.42
CA THR A 24 8.21 -13.91 0.91
C THR A 24 8.91 -13.38 2.18
N ALA A 25 9.16 -12.07 2.25
CA ALA A 25 9.69 -11.39 3.43
C ALA A 25 8.67 -11.36 4.58
N SER A 26 7.39 -11.11 4.30
CA SER A 26 6.32 -11.18 5.32
C SER A 26 6.17 -12.59 5.89
N LEU A 27 6.08 -13.62 5.03
CA LEU A 27 6.00 -15.02 5.41
C LEU A 27 7.22 -15.44 6.24
N ARG A 28 8.45 -15.10 5.82
CA ARG A 28 9.67 -15.38 6.59
C ARG A 28 9.71 -14.67 7.93
N ARG A 29 9.20 -13.43 8.02
CA ARG A 29 9.15 -12.65 9.26
C ARG A 29 8.10 -13.16 10.25
N GLN A 30 6.98 -13.66 9.76
CA GLN A 30 5.87 -14.15 10.59
C GLN A 30 6.05 -15.61 11.02
N LEU A 31 6.72 -16.40 10.18
CA LEU A 31 6.90 -17.83 10.37
C LEU A 31 8.36 -18.14 10.67
N GLN A 32 9.00 -17.36 11.55
CA GLN A 32 10.42 -17.52 11.93
C GLN A 32 10.71 -18.89 12.57
N HIS A 33 9.65 -19.55 13.06
CA HIS A 33 9.67 -20.88 13.65
C HIS A 33 9.47 -22.00 12.62
N LEU A 34 9.11 -21.66 11.37
CA LEU A 34 8.92 -22.60 10.26
C LEU A 34 10.11 -22.58 9.29
N GLU A 35 10.44 -23.73 8.74
CA GLU A 35 11.34 -23.84 7.59
C GLU A 35 10.52 -23.66 6.30
N ILE A 36 10.66 -22.51 5.63
CA ILE A 36 9.99 -22.26 4.35
C ILE A 36 10.87 -22.74 3.21
N VAL A 37 10.41 -23.76 2.49
CA VAL A 37 11.01 -24.22 1.23
C VAL A 37 10.20 -23.66 0.09
N THR A 38 10.87 -23.00 -0.86
CA THR A 38 10.20 -22.33 -1.98
C THR A 38 10.71 -22.90 -3.29
N TRP A 39 9.79 -23.25 -4.19
CA TRP A 39 10.15 -23.56 -5.56
C TRP A 39 10.77 -22.31 -6.23
N PRO A 40 11.98 -22.39 -6.81
CA PRO A 40 12.76 -21.22 -7.19
C PRO A 40 12.21 -20.46 -8.40
N SER A 41 11.25 -21.04 -9.14
CA SER A 41 10.67 -20.38 -10.30
C SER A 41 9.42 -19.58 -9.93
N ALA A 42 9.33 -18.34 -10.42
CA ALA A 42 8.10 -17.55 -10.38
C ALA A 42 7.11 -17.91 -11.50
N THR A 43 7.59 -18.50 -12.60
CA THR A 43 6.80 -18.70 -13.83
C THR A 43 6.51 -20.17 -14.15
N GLN A 44 7.41 -21.09 -13.79
CA GLN A 44 7.24 -22.52 -14.07
C GLN A 44 6.60 -23.28 -12.90
N PRO A 45 5.58 -24.12 -13.15
CA PRO A 45 4.98 -24.95 -12.12
C PRO A 45 5.99 -25.89 -11.49
N VAL A 46 5.76 -26.20 -10.21
CA VAL A 46 6.56 -27.20 -9.52
C VAL A 46 6.43 -28.52 -10.26
N GLU A 47 7.58 -29.18 -10.50
CA GLU A 47 7.55 -30.49 -11.14
C GLU A 47 6.84 -31.49 -10.24
N ARG A 48 5.95 -32.30 -10.82
CA ARG A 48 5.20 -33.30 -10.07
C ARG A 48 6.11 -34.24 -9.26
N LYS A 49 7.23 -34.66 -9.87
CA LYS A 49 8.23 -35.49 -9.21
C LYS A 49 8.81 -34.81 -7.97
N PHE A 50 9.23 -33.55 -8.09
CA PHE A 50 9.74 -32.78 -6.96
C PHE A 50 8.69 -32.62 -5.85
N LEU A 51 7.43 -32.30 -6.21
CA LEU A 51 6.34 -32.16 -5.25
C LEU A 51 6.11 -33.47 -4.45
N LEU A 52 6.18 -34.62 -5.12
CA LEU A 52 6.05 -35.94 -4.48
C LEU A 52 7.27 -36.32 -3.64
N ASP A 53 8.49 -35.98 -4.08
CA ASP A 53 9.73 -36.25 -3.36
C ASP A 53 9.86 -35.42 -2.09
N GLU A 54 9.29 -34.21 -2.09
CA GLU A 54 9.23 -33.33 -0.93
C GLU A 54 8.04 -33.61 0.01
N ALA A 55 6.98 -34.28 -0.48
CA ALA A 55 5.76 -34.53 0.29
C ALA A 55 6.01 -35.19 1.66
N ALA A 56 6.98 -36.11 1.75
CA ALA A 56 7.32 -36.81 3.00
C ALA A 56 8.06 -35.94 4.03
N LYS A 57 8.58 -34.77 3.61
CA LYS A 57 9.46 -33.92 4.42
C LYS A 57 8.73 -32.70 4.99
N ILE A 58 7.53 -32.41 4.50
CA ILE A 58 6.79 -31.17 4.76
C ILE A 58 5.63 -31.41 5.72
N ASP A 59 5.33 -30.41 6.53
CA ASP A 59 4.23 -30.38 7.48
C ASP A 59 3.03 -29.57 6.92
N GLY A 60 3.27 -28.72 5.92
CA GLY A 60 2.23 -27.97 5.22
C GLY A 60 2.61 -27.59 3.79
N LEU A 61 1.58 -27.31 2.98
CA LEU A 61 1.72 -26.96 1.56
C LEU A 61 0.99 -25.65 1.27
N LEU A 62 1.69 -24.68 0.67
CA LEU A 62 1.08 -23.52 0.00
C LEU A 62 1.16 -23.75 -1.51
N CYS A 63 0.02 -24.05 -2.14
CA CYS A 63 -0.06 -24.39 -3.56
C CYS A 63 -0.89 -23.42 -4.40
N LEU A 64 -0.75 -23.55 -5.71
CA LEU A 64 -1.54 -22.87 -6.73
C LEU A 64 -2.52 -23.85 -7.38
N LEU A 65 -3.45 -23.33 -8.18
CA LEU A 65 -4.39 -24.14 -8.97
C LEU A 65 -3.70 -25.08 -9.98
N THR A 66 -2.42 -24.84 -10.29
CA THR A 66 -1.63 -25.70 -11.19
C THR A 66 -1.19 -27.01 -10.55
N ASP A 67 -1.24 -27.10 -9.22
CA ASP A 67 -0.60 -28.18 -8.47
C ASP A 67 -1.66 -29.16 -7.97
N ARG A 68 -1.57 -30.43 -8.36
CA ARG A 68 -2.56 -31.43 -7.96
C ARG A 68 -2.27 -32.00 -6.57
N VAL A 69 -3.24 -31.93 -5.67
CA VAL A 69 -3.21 -32.56 -4.35
C VAL A 69 -4.21 -33.71 -4.36
N ASP A 70 -3.76 -34.86 -4.80
CA ASP A 70 -4.57 -36.07 -5.01
C ASP A 70 -4.14 -37.20 -4.06
N ALA A 71 -4.76 -38.36 -4.19
CA ALA A 71 -4.45 -39.53 -3.37
C ALA A 71 -2.98 -39.98 -3.48
N GLU A 72 -2.31 -39.76 -4.61
CA GLU A 72 -0.88 -40.07 -4.77
C GLU A 72 -0.02 -39.15 -3.89
N PHE A 73 -0.27 -37.85 -3.93
CA PHE A 73 0.42 -36.89 -3.05
C PHE A 73 0.14 -37.19 -1.58
N LEU A 74 -1.12 -37.41 -1.22
CA LEU A 74 -1.53 -37.74 0.15
C LEU A 74 -1.00 -39.11 0.63
N GLY A 75 -0.68 -40.02 -0.28
CA GLY A 75 0.00 -41.28 0.04
C GLY A 75 1.50 -41.14 0.32
N ARG A 76 2.10 -40.00 -0.05
CA ARG A 76 3.53 -39.71 0.17
C ARG A 76 3.80 -38.82 1.38
N VAL A 77 2.80 -38.06 1.85
CA VAL A 77 2.95 -37.24 3.05
C VAL A 77 3.03 -38.13 4.29
N ASP A 78 3.75 -37.68 5.31
CA ASP A 78 3.70 -38.31 6.63
C ASP A 78 2.40 -37.89 7.33
N PRO A 79 1.42 -38.78 7.53
CA PRO A 79 0.15 -38.43 8.18
C PRO A 79 0.33 -38.00 9.64
N ALA A 80 1.42 -38.41 10.29
CA ALA A 80 1.74 -37.97 11.64
C ALA A 80 2.26 -36.53 11.68
N ARG A 81 2.59 -35.92 10.54
CA ARG A 81 3.21 -34.59 10.45
C ARG A 81 2.47 -33.59 9.57
N PHE A 82 1.95 -34.01 8.43
CA PHE A 82 1.27 -33.14 7.48
C PHE A 82 -0.10 -32.70 8.03
N ARG A 83 -0.38 -31.38 8.01
CA ARG A 83 -1.56 -30.80 8.68
C ARG A 83 -2.43 -29.95 7.79
N ALA A 84 -1.86 -29.25 6.81
CA ALA A 84 -2.60 -28.23 6.08
C ALA A 84 -2.14 -28.04 4.63
N VAL A 85 -3.12 -27.76 3.77
CA VAL A 85 -2.94 -27.29 2.40
C VAL A 85 -3.61 -25.92 2.28
N SER A 86 -2.85 -24.88 1.95
CA SER A 86 -3.37 -23.54 1.64
C SER A 86 -3.23 -23.32 0.14
N THR A 87 -4.35 -23.16 -0.57
CA THR A 87 -4.31 -22.85 -2.00
C THR A 87 -4.58 -21.37 -2.25
N MET A 88 -3.73 -20.74 -3.06
CA MET A 88 -3.96 -19.37 -3.54
C MET A 88 -4.92 -19.40 -4.74
N SER A 89 -6.13 -19.91 -4.51
CA SER A 89 -7.20 -20.05 -5.50
C SER A 89 -8.57 -20.17 -4.82
N VAL A 90 -9.66 -19.94 -5.57
CA VAL A 90 -11.04 -20.09 -5.04
C VAL A 90 -11.63 -21.46 -5.33
N GLY A 91 -11.45 -21.98 -6.54
CA GLY A 91 -11.86 -23.35 -6.83
C GLY A 91 -10.82 -24.32 -6.27
N VAL A 92 -11.29 -25.46 -5.80
CA VAL A 92 -10.49 -26.48 -5.10
C VAL A 92 -10.48 -27.80 -5.86
N ASP A 93 -10.81 -27.78 -7.15
CA ASP A 93 -10.94 -28.93 -8.04
C ASP A 93 -9.61 -29.67 -8.29
N HIS A 94 -8.48 -28.99 -8.10
CA HIS A 94 -7.14 -29.57 -8.10
C HIS A 94 -6.78 -30.26 -6.77
N ILE A 95 -7.66 -30.23 -5.77
CA ILE A 95 -7.47 -30.83 -4.45
C ILE A 95 -8.55 -31.89 -4.22
N ASP A 96 -8.15 -33.11 -3.88
CA ASP A 96 -9.07 -34.14 -3.40
C ASP A 96 -9.51 -33.79 -1.98
N VAL A 97 -10.56 -32.97 -1.88
CA VAL A 97 -11.11 -32.49 -0.61
C VAL A 97 -11.57 -33.65 0.28
N ALA A 98 -12.11 -34.72 -0.33
CA ALA A 98 -12.59 -35.89 0.41
C ALA A 98 -11.41 -36.67 1.01
N ALA A 99 -10.35 -36.91 0.24
CA ALA A 99 -9.15 -37.58 0.72
C ALA A 99 -8.41 -36.75 1.77
N CYS A 100 -8.27 -35.44 1.58
CA CYS A 100 -7.70 -34.54 2.59
C CYS A 100 -8.49 -34.60 3.90
N ARG A 101 -9.84 -34.57 3.83
CA ARG A 101 -10.70 -34.68 5.00
C ARG A 101 -10.54 -36.01 5.72
N ALA A 102 -10.48 -37.11 4.97
CA ALA A 102 -10.25 -38.46 5.53
C ALA A 102 -8.88 -38.58 6.21
N ALA A 103 -7.86 -37.89 5.68
CA ALA A 103 -6.51 -37.83 6.23
C ALA A 103 -6.33 -36.80 7.37
N GLY A 104 -7.39 -36.08 7.77
CA GLY A 104 -7.30 -35.02 8.79
C GLY A 104 -6.55 -33.75 8.34
N VAL A 105 -6.31 -33.61 7.04
CA VAL A 105 -5.63 -32.47 6.41
C VAL A 105 -6.63 -31.34 6.18
N ARG A 106 -6.33 -30.14 6.71
CA ARG A 106 -7.18 -28.96 6.55
C ARG A 106 -6.86 -28.21 5.26
N ILE A 107 -7.89 -27.67 4.60
CA ILE A 107 -7.75 -26.94 3.34
C ILE A 107 -8.14 -25.47 3.54
N GLY A 108 -7.20 -24.56 3.25
CA GLY A 108 -7.42 -23.13 3.11
C GLY A 108 -7.51 -22.74 1.63
N TYR A 109 -8.35 -21.76 1.31
CA TYR A 109 -8.55 -21.24 -0.06
C TYR A 109 -8.88 -19.74 0.02
N THR A 110 -8.96 -19.02 -1.10
CA THR A 110 -9.03 -17.55 -1.11
C THR A 110 -10.37 -16.94 -1.57
N PRO A 111 -11.52 -17.22 -0.90
CA PRO A 111 -12.83 -16.73 -1.32
C PRO A 111 -12.98 -15.21 -1.22
N GLY A 112 -13.83 -14.65 -2.07
CA GLY A 112 -14.27 -13.24 -1.99
C GLY A 112 -13.33 -12.25 -2.66
N VAL A 113 -12.02 -12.33 -2.39
CA VAL A 113 -11.02 -11.32 -2.83
C VAL A 113 -10.88 -11.17 -4.34
N LEU A 114 -11.18 -12.21 -5.13
CA LEU A 114 -11.05 -12.19 -6.59
C LEU A 114 -12.35 -11.98 -7.35
N THR A 115 -13.45 -11.72 -6.63
CA THR A 115 -14.80 -11.64 -7.21
C THR A 115 -14.89 -10.52 -8.24
N GLU A 116 -14.43 -9.32 -7.88
CA GLU A 116 -14.55 -8.14 -8.71
C GLU A 116 -13.63 -8.24 -9.94
N GLY A 117 -12.35 -8.57 -9.76
CA GLY A 117 -11.41 -8.74 -10.88
C GLY A 117 -11.85 -9.82 -11.89
N THR A 118 -12.40 -10.95 -11.41
CA THR A 118 -12.92 -11.99 -12.31
C THR A 118 -14.17 -11.52 -13.07
N ALA A 119 -15.04 -10.73 -12.43
CA ALA A 119 -16.20 -10.16 -13.08
C ALA A 119 -15.83 -9.09 -14.12
N ASP A 120 -14.81 -8.28 -13.85
CA ASP A 120 -14.24 -7.32 -14.81
C ASP A 120 -13.72 -8.05 -16.05
N LEU A 121 -12.93 -9.12 -15.87
CA LEU A 121 -12.44 -9.90 -17.00
C LEU A 121 -13.58 -10.58 -17.76
N ALA A 122 -14.60 -11.12 -17.09
CA ALA A 122 -15.73 -11.74 -17.76
C ALA A 122 -16.42 -10.77 -18.72
N LEU A 123 -16.61 -9.52 -18.30
CA LEU A 123 -17.19 -8.49 -19.15
C LEU A 123 -16.22 -8.04 -20.26
N ALA A 124 -14.93 -7.91 -19.97
CA ALA A 124 -13.91 -7.59 -20.97
C ALA A 124 -13.84 -8.66 -22.07
N LEU A 125 -13.86 -9.94 -21.69
CA LEU A 125 -13.86 -11.08 -22.60
C LEU A 125 -15.16 -11.13 -23.41
N LEU A 126 -16.31 -10.87 -22.77
CA LEU A 126 -17.59 -10.76 -23.47
C LEU A 126 -17.55 -9.66 -24.54
N LEU A 127 -17.10 -8.45 -24.19
CA LEU A 127 -16.99 -7.33 -25.13
C LEU A 127 -15.98 -7.60 -26.24
N ALA A 128 -14.81 -8.15 -25.91
CA ALA A 128 -13.77 -8.49 -26.87
C ALA A 128 -14.27 -9.51 -27.90
N THR A 129 -15.02 -10.51 -27.44
CA THR A 129 -15.62 -11.53 -28.30
C THR A 129 -16.76 -10.95 -29.14
N ALA A 130 -17.71 -10.26 -28.50
CA ALA A 130 -18.90 -9.71 -29.14
C ALA A 130 -18.58 -8.64 -30.20
N ARG A 131 -17.56 -7.81 -29.94
CA ARG A 131 -17.12 -6.73 -30.84
C ARG A 131 -15.91 -7.11 -31.69
N ARG A 132 -15.54 -8.40 -31.71
CA ARG A 132 -14.46 -8.97 -32.53
C ARG A 132 -13.12 -8.22 -32.40
N LEU A 133 -12.80 -7.73 -31.20
CA LEU A 133 -11.63 -6.89 -30.98
C LEU A 133 -10.31 -7.55 -31.41
N PRO A 134 -10.05 -8.85 -31.12
CA PRO A 134 -8.81 -9.48 -31.56
C PRO A 134 -8.65 -9.49 -33.09
N ALA A 135 -9.72 -9.80 -33.82
CA ALA A 135 -9.70 -9.80 -35.29
C ALA A 135 -9.52 -8.38 -35.86
N ALA A 136 -10.11 -7.37 -35.21
CA ALA A 136 -9.94 -5.97 -35.60
C ALA A 136 -8.48 -5.51 -35.39
N VAL A 137 -7.87 -5.84 -34.25
CA VAL A 137 -6.46 -5.52 -33.96
C VAL A 137 -5.53 -6.22 -34.96
N GLU A 138 -5.80 -7.49 -35.27
CA GLU A 138 -5.01 -8.24 -36.26
C GLU A 138 -5.12 -7.62 -37.65
N THR A 139 -6.31 -7.20 -38.06
CA THR A 139 -6.53 -6.53 -39.36
C THR A 139 -5.73 -5.24 -39.48
N VAL A 140 -5.60 -4.46 -38.40
CA VAL A 140 -4.80 -3.23 -38.37
C VAL A 140 -3.30 -3.52 -38.44
N ARG A 141 -2.85 -4.62 -37.82
CA ARG A 141 -1.43 -5.02 -37.82
C ARG A 141 -0.97 -5.57 -39.16
N GLN A 142 -1.89 -6.13 -39.95
CA GLN A 142 -1.59 -6.69 -41.27
C GLN A 142 -1.44 -5.58 -42.32
N PRO A 143 -0.26 -5.42 -42.95
CA PRO A 143 -0.04 -4.39 -43.96
C PRO A 143 -1.04 -4.49 -45.12
N GLY A 144 -1.75 -3.40 -45.41
CA GLY A 144 -2.71 -3.31 -46.51
C GLY A 144 -4.08 -3.97 -46.25
N ALA A 145 -4.30 -4.61 -45.10
CA ALA A 145 -5.58 -5.23 -44.76
C ALA A 145 -6.61 -4.22 -44.22
N TRP A 146 -6.15 -3.07 -43.72
CA TRP A 146 -7.02 -1.98 -43.26
C TRP A 146 -7.38 -1.03 -44.41
N GLY A 147 -8.59 -1.18 -44.94
CA GLY A 147 -9.18 -0.30 -45.95
C GLY A 147 -10.06 0.82 -45.36
N PRO A 148 -10.78 1.57 -46.21
CA PRO A 148 -11.75 2.57 -45.79
C PRO A 148 -12.84 1.99 -44.88
N TRP A 149 -13.43 2.83 -44.04
CA TRP A 149 -14.54 2.42 -43.17
C TRP A 149 -15.71 1.88 -43.99
N CYS A 150 -16.25 0.74 -43.57
CA CYS A 150 -17.36 0.05 -44.24
C CYS A 150 -18.49 -0.18 -43.23
N PRO A 151 -19.77 0.07 -43.60
CA PRO A 151 -20.89 0.02 -42.66
C PRO A 151 -21.25 -1.38 -42.15
N PHE A 152 -21.07 -2.42 -43.00
CA PHE A 152 -21.34 -3.82 -42.67
C PHE A 152 -20.19 -4.70 -43.14
N ASP A 153 -19.03 -4.50 -42.54
CA ASP A 153 -17.86 -5.33 -42.82
C ASP A 153 -17.84 -6.63 -42.00
N ARG A 154 -16.82 -7.44 -42.24
CA ARG A 154 -16.57 -8.67 -41.49
C ARG A 154 -16.26 -8.43 -40.01
N LEU A 155 -16.00 -7.20 -39.54
CA LEU A 155 -15.69 -6.89 -38.14
C LEU A 155 -16.92 -6.42 -37.36
N CYS A 156 -18.05 -6.17 -38.03
CA CYS A 156 -19.30 -5.84 -37.38
C CYS A 156 -19.73 -6.95 -36.41
N GLY A 157 -19.95 -6.56 -35.15
CA GLY A 157 -20.20 -7.46 -34.03
C GLY A 157 -21.50 -7.15 -33.33
N ARG A 158 -21.81 -7.92 -32.28
CA ARG A 158 -23.08 -7.83 -31.56
C ARG A 158 -23.01 -6.86 -30.38
N GLY A 159 -24.06 -6.06 -30.20
CA GLY A 159 -24.24 -5.19 -29.04
C GLY A 159 -24.95 -5.91 -27.88
N ILE A 160 -24.72 -5.44 -26.65
CA ILE A 160 -25.37 -5.97 -25.44
C ILE A 160 -26.73 -5.29 -25.17
N GLY A 161 -26.90 -4.05 -25.61
CA GLY A 161 -28.14 -3.29 -25.38
C GLY A 161 -29.35 -4.02 -25.93
N GLY A 162 -30.40 -4.17 -25.11
CA GLY A 162 -31.64 -4.87 -25.49
C GLY A 162 -31.53 -6.40 -25.59
N SER A 163 -30.34 -6.99 -25.40
CA SER A 163 -30.14 -8.45 -25.48
C SER A 163 -30.59 -9.20 -24.22
N THR A 164 -30.72 -10.53 -24.33
CA THR A 164 -30.89 -11.43 -23.19
C THR A 164 -29.54 -12.03 -22.78
N VAL A 165 -29.13 -11.81 -21.53
CA VAL A 165 -27.88 -12.37 -20.97
C VAL A 165 -28.20 -13.46 -19.95
N GLY A 166 -27.76 -14.68 -20.23
CA GLY A 166 -27.89 -15.85 -19.38
C GLY A 166 -26.65 -16.13 -18.54
N LEU A 167 -26.81 -16.20 -17.23
CA LEU A 167 -25.74 -16.51 -16.28
C LEU A 167 -25.88 -17.94 -15.74
N VAL A 168 -24.93 -18.81 -16.08
CA VAL A 168 -24.87 -20.18 -15.55
C VAL A 168 -24.05 -20.16 -14.27
N GLY A 169 -24.73 -20.10 -13.13
CA GLY A 169 -24.12 -19.96 -11.80
C GLY A 169 -24.24 -18.55 -11.23
N PHE A 170 -25.25 -18.32 -10.41
CA PHE A 170 -25.51 -17.03 -9.76
C PHE A 170 -24.84 -16.92 -8.36
N GLY A 171 -23.53 -17.15 -8.34
CA GLY A 171 -22.67 -16.97 -7.17
C GLY A 171 -22.20 -15.52 -7.00
N ARG A 172 -21.18 -15.30 -6.17
CA ARG A 172 -20.58 -13.95 -5.98
C ARG A 172 -20.11 -13.34 -7.31
N ILE A 173 -19.41 -14.13 -8.14
CA ILE A 173 -18.93 -13.71 -9.47
C ILE A 173 -20.11 -13.42 -10.40
N GLY A 174 -21.08 -14.34 -10.52
CA GLY A 174 -22.26 -14.13 -11.37
C GLY A 174 -23.06 -12.87 -11.01
N GLN A 175 -23.21 -12.57 -9.71
CA GLN A 175 -23.86 -11.34 -9.24
C GLN A 175 -23.04 -10.09 -9.60
N ALA A 176 -21.71 -10.14 -9.44
CA ALA A 176 -20.82 -9.03 -9.80
C ALA A 176 -20.81 -8.77 -11.32
N VAL A 177 -20.93 -9.82 -12.14
CA VAL A 177 -21.11 -9.71 -13.61
C VAL A 177 -22.46 -9.07 -13.94
N ALA A 178 -23.56 -9.55 -13.35
CA ALA A 178 -24.89 -8.98 -13.54
C ALA A 178 -24.94 -7.48 -13.18
N ARG A 179 -24.30 -7.09 -12.06
CA ARG A 179 -24.22 -5.69 -11.63
C ARG A 179 -23.57 -4.79 -12.68
N ARG A 180 -22.47 -5.24 -13.29
CA ARG A 180 -21.76 -4.47 -14.33
C ARG A 180 -22.53 -4.42 -15.64
N LEU A 181 -23.17 -5.52 -16.02
CA LEU A 181 -24.01 -5.59 -17.21
C LEU A 181 -25.17 -4.59 -17.18
N SER A 182 -25.66 -4.20 -16.00
CA SER A 182 -26.73 -3.19 -15.88
C SER A 182 -26.40 -1.88 -16.61
N GLY A 183 -25.14 -1.45 -16.65
CA GLY A 183 -24.69 -0.25 -17.37
C GLY A 183 -24.83 -0.36 -18.89
N PHE A 184 -24.88 -1.57 -19.44
CA PHE A 184 -25.04 -1.85 -20.87
C PHE A 184 -26.50 -2.01 -21.29
N ARG A 185 -27.44 -1.90 -20.33
CA ARG A 185 -28.89 -1.97 -20.54
C ARG A 185 -29.34 -3.20 -21.35
N PRO A 186 -29.00 -4.43 -20.93
CA PRO A 186 -29.60 -5.63 -21.51
C PRO A 186 -31.12 -5.59 -21.32
N GLY A 187 -31.85 -6.16 -22.28
CA GLY A 187 -33.31 -6.25 -22.20
C GLY A 187 -33.76 -7.18 -21.09
N ARG A 188 -32.99 -8.26 -20.84
CA ARG A 188 -33.27 -9.23 -19.78
C ARG A 188 -31.99 -9.89 -19.28
N ILE A 189 -31.91 -10.13 -17.97
CA ILE A 189 -30.87 -10.95 -17.36
C ILE A 189 -31.56 -12.19 -16.78
N VAL A 190 -31.16 -13.37 -17.23
CA VAL A 190 -31.64 -14.65 -16.70
C VAL A 190 -30.49 -15.42 -16.07
N TYR A 191 -30.77 -16.27 -15.09
CA TYR A 191 -29.76 -17.12 -14.49
C TYR A 191 -30.30 -18.50 -14.17
N THR A 192 -29.38 -19.45 -14.06
CA THR A 192 -29.70 -20.81 -13.61
C THR A 192 -28.69 -21.32 -12.58
N GLY A 193 -29.08 -22.40 -11.91
CA GLY A 193 -28.31 -23.04 -10.84
C GLY A 193 -29.19 -24.00 -10.02
N PRO A 194 -28.63 -24.61 -8.96
CA PRO A 194 -29.32 -25.65 -8.20
C PRO A 194 -30.61 -25.19 -7.50
N ARG A 195 -30.71 -23.89 -7.22
CA ARG A 195 -31.88 -23.29 -6.56
C ARG A 195 -32.05 -21.80 -6.93
N PRO A 196 -33.28 -21.29 -6.93
CA PRO A 196 -33.56 -19.85 -7.06
C PRO A 196 -32.95 -19.05 -5.89
N LYS A 197 -32.63 -17.78 -6.15
CA LYS A 197 -32.08 -16.82 -5.18
C LYS A 197 -32.76 -15.46 -5.32
N PRO A 198 -34.06 -15.35 -5.02
CA PRO A 198 -34.86 -14.14 -5.28
C PRO A 198 -34.31 -12.90 -4.57
N GLU A 199 -33.84 -13.04 -3.33
CA GLU A 199 -33.27 -11.94 -2.53
C GLU A 199 -32.05 -11.29 -3.18
N LEU A 200 -31.20 -12.09 -3.83
CA LEU A 200 -29.97 -11.61 -4.49
C LEU A 200 -30.23 -11.16 -5.92
N ALA A 201 -31.25 -11.73 -6.58
CA ALA A 201 -31.56 -11.48 -7.97
C ALA A 201 -32.47 -10.26 -8.18
N GLY A 202 -33.36 -9.98 -7.22
CA GLY A 202 -34.31 -8.85 -7.26
C GLY A 202 -33.64 -7.49 -7.50
N PRO A 203 -32.61 -7.09 -6.71
CA PRO A 203 -31.92 -5.82 -6.91
C PRO A 203 -31.20 -5.69 -8.26
N LEU A 204 -30.94 -6.81 -8.94
CA LEU A 204 -30.24 -6.88 -10.22
C LEU A 204 -31.19 -7.11 -11.40
N ASN A 205 -32.50 -7.14 -11.15
CA ASN A 205 -33.54 -7.49 -12.13
C ASN A 205 -33.23 -8.79 -12.90
N ALA A 206 -32.70 -9.80 -12.19
CA ALA A 206 -32.32 -11.07 -12.77
C ALA A 206 -33.38 -12.15 -12.47
N GLU A 207 -33.73 -12.95 -13.48
CA GLU A 207 -34.80 -13.95 -13.39
C GLU A 207 -34.22 -15.38 -13.34
N TYR A 208 -34.74 -16.21 -12.45
CA TYR A 208 -34.36 -17.63 -12.41
C TYR A 208 -35.11 -18.42 -13.48
N VAL A 209 -34.38 -19.16 -14.31
CA VAL A 209 -34.95 -20.06 -15.32
C VAL A 209 -34.24 -21.42 -15.30
N LYS A 210 -34.85 -22.43 -15.93
CA LYS A 210 -34.21 -23.73 -16.14
C LYS A 210 -33.06 -23.63 -17.15
N PHE A 211 -32.13 -24.57 -17.11
CA PHE A 211 -30.92 -24.54 -17.95
C PHE A 211 -31.27 -24.53 -19.45
N GLU A 212 -32.19 -25.39 -19.89
CA GLU A 212 -32.61 -25.49 -21.30
C GLU A 212 -33.26 -24.20 -21.78
N GLN A 213 -34.09 -23.59 -20.93
CA GLN A 213 -34.73 -22.31 -21.20
C GLN A 213 -33.70 -21.18 -21.30
N LEU A 214 -32.70 -21.15 -20.41
CA LEU A 214 -31.61 -20.18 -20.47
C LEU A 214 -30.89 -20.24 -21.81
N LEU A 215 -30.55 -21.43 -22.29
CA LEU A 215 -29.84 -21.61 -23.56
C LEU A 215 -30.69 -21.14 -24.75
N ALA A 216 -31.98 -21.47 -24.76
CA ALA A 216 -32.88 -21.10 -25.84
C ALA A 216 -33.13 -19.59 -25.95
N GLU A 217 -33.17 -18.88 -24.81
CA GLU A 217 -33.55 -17.47 -24.75
C GLU A 217 -32.34 -16.51 -24.83
N SER A 218 -31.14 -16.95 -24.45
CA SER A 218 -29.98 -16.06 -24.28
C SER A 218 -29.25 -15.74 -25.59
N ASP A 219 -28.95 -14.46 -25.80
CA ASP A 219 -28.01 -13.98 -26.83
C ASP A 219 -26.56 -14.10 -26.35
N PHE A 220 -26.33 -13.95 -25.04
CA PHE A 220 -25.04 -14.11 -24.40
C PHE A 220 -25.16 -15.09 -23.24
N VAL A 221 -24.31 -16.11 -23.17
CA VAL A 221 -24.27 -17.07 -22.06
C VAL A 221 -22.93 -16.95 -21.35
N VAL A 222 -22.94 -16.60 -20.07
CA VAL A 222 -21.73 -16.46 -19.24
C VAL A 222 -21.69 -17.55 -18.17
N ILE A 223 -20.65 -18.36 -18.20
CA ILE A 223 -20.44 -19.48 -17.27
C ILE A 223 -19.65 -18.99 -16.05
N CYS A 224 -20.31 -19.02 -14.88
CA CYS A 224 -19.75 -18.66 -13.58
C CYS A 224 -19.96 -19.75 -12.52
N CYS A 225 -20.38 -20.96 -12.91
CA CYS A 225 -20.58 -22.10 -12.01
C CYS A 225 -19.24 -22.77 -11.65
N PRO A 226 -19.11 -23.41 -10.48
CA PRO A 226 -17.90 -24.17 -10.15
C PRO A 226 -17.74 -25.39 -11.08
N GLY A 227 -16.49 -25.80 -11.32
CA GLY A 227 -16.18 -27.08 -11.95
C GLY A 227 -16.35 -28.22 -10.94
N THR A 228 -17.34 -29.08 -11.19
CA THR A 228 -17.71 -30.21 -10.33
C THR A 228 -18.04 -31.41 -11.23
N PRO A 229 -18.15 -32.64 -10.69
CA PRO A 229 -18.63 -33.78 -11.47
C PRO A 229 -19.98 -33.50 -12.16
N ASP A 230 -20.90 -32.80 -11.48
CA ASP A 230 -22.25 -32.49 -12.00
C ASP A 230 -22.24 -31.42 -13.11
N THR A 231 -21.24 -30.53 -13.12
CA THR A 231 -21.10 -29.48 -14.13
C THR A 231 -20.10 -29.83 -15.23
N ARG A 232 -19.47 -31.01 -15.16
CA ARG A 232 -18.51 -31.47 -16.16
C ARG A 232 -19.21 -31.71 -17.49
N HIS A 233 -18.69 -31.09 -18.55
CA HIS A 233 -19.27 -31.15 -19.90
C HIS A 233 -20.76 -30.77 -19.93
N LEU A 234 -21.19 -29.89 -19.02
CA LEU A 234 -22.54 -29.31 -19.02
C LEU A 234 -22.84 -28.66 -20.37
N PHE A 235 -21.84 -28.02 -20.96
CA PHE A 235 -21.87 -27.54 -22.34
C PHE A 235 -21.26 -28.60 -23.27
N ASN A 236 -22.13 -29.46 -23.77
CA ASN A 236 -21.84 -30.51 -24.76
C ASN A 236 -22.62 -30.25 -26.06
N LYS A 237 -22.52 -31.18 -27.02
CA LYS A 237 -23.23 -31.09 -28.31
C LYS A 237 -24.72 -30.80 -28.19
N GLU A 238 -25.44 -31.39 -27.24
CA GLU A 238 -26.89 -31.15 -27.08
C GLU A 238 -27.18 -29.76 -26.50
N ALA A 239 -26.37 -29.28 -25.55
CA ALA A 239 -26.48 -27.92 -25.05
C ALA A 239 -26.25 -26.89 -26.15
N PHE A 240 -25.23 -27.08 -27.00
CA PHE A 240 -24.96 -26.15 -28.12
C PHE A 240 -26.09 -26.12 -29.17
N LYS A 241 -26.82 -27.22 -29.38
CA LYS A 241 -27.99 -27.23 -30.27
C LYS A 241 -29.17 -26.41 -29.73
N LEU A 242 -29.28 -26.29 -28.41
CA LEU A 242 -30.33 -25.49 -27.78
C LEU A 242 -30.02 -23.99 -27.80
N MET A 243 -28.76 -23.63 -28.00
CA MET A 243 -28.33 -22.24 -28.10
C MET A 243 -28.74 -21.64 -29.43
N ARG A 244 -28.92 -20.31 -29.45
CA ARG A 244 -29.23 -19.58 -30.68
C ARG A 244 -28.01 -19.55 -31.62
N PRO A 245 -28.19 -19.63 -32.94
CA PRO A 245 -27.07 -19.63 -33.90
C PRO A 245 -26.12 -18.44 -33.80
N ASP A 246 -26.65 -17.28 -33.39
CA ASP A 246 -25.91 -16.02 -33.24
C ASP A 246 -25.48 -15.73 -31.78
N SER A 247 -25.67 -16.70 -30.88
CA SER A 247 -25.33 -16.53 -29.47
C SER A 247 -23.83 -16.60 -29.20
N ILE A 248 -23.41 -15.98 -28.10
CA ILE A 248 -22.01 -15.92 -27.68
C ILE A 248 -21.83 -16.58 -26.33
N LEU A 249 -20.92 -17.54 -26.24
CA LEU A 249 -20.57 -18.24 -25.00
C LEU A 249 -19.32 -17.66 -24.36
N ILE A 250 -19.37 -17.33 -23.07
CA ILE A 250 -18.22 -16.85 -22.31
C ILE A 250 -17.96 -17.79 -21.13
N ASN A 251 -16.77 -18.38 -21.06
CA ASN A 251 -16.37 -19.24 -19.94
C ASN A 251 -15.25 -18.59 -19.12
N VAL A 252 -15.58 -18.22 -17.88
CA VAL A 252 -14.62 -17.72 -16.86
C VAL A 252 -14.55 -18.63 -15.63
N SER A 253 -15.08 -19.85 -15.74
CA SER A 253 -15.19 -20.79 -14.62
C SER A 253 -14.06 -21.83 -14.60
N ARG A 254 -14.27 -22.97 -15.26
CA ARG A 254 -13.33 -24.06 -15.51
C ARG A 254 -13.50 -24.57 -16.93
N GLY A 255 -12.40 -24.97 -17.57
CA GLY A 255 -12.45 -25.55 -18.91
C GLY A 255 -13.27 -26.84 -18.98
N THR A 256 -13.22 -27.66 -17.92
CA THR A 256 -13.94 -28.94 -17.81
C THR A 256 -15.46 -28.83 -17.90
N VAL A 257 -16.03 -27.62 -17.72
CA VAL A 257 -17.48 -27.38 -17.87
C VAL A 257 -17.91 -27.44 -19.34
N VAL A 258 -16.99 -27.16 -20.26
CA VAL A 258 -17.23 -27.13 -21.70
C VAL A 258 -16.49 -28.28 -22.36
N LYS A 259 -17.22 -29.11 -23.12
CA LYS A 259 -16.60 -30.14 -23.97
C LYS A 259 -16.03 -29.47 -25.23
N GLN A 260 -14.73 -29.18 -25.20
CA GLN A 260 -14.05 -28.37 -26.23
C GLN A 260 -14.14 -28.94 -27.65
N SER A 261 -14.19 -30.26 -27.82
CA SER A 261 -14.41 -30.89 -29.13
C SER A 261 -15.75 -30.50 -29.73
N ASP A 262 -16.80 -30.48 -28.91
CA ASP A 262 -18.16 -30.17 -29.33
C ASP A 262 -18.30 -28.66 -29.54
N LEU A 263 -17.60 -27.84 -28.74
CA LEU A 263 -17.52 -26.40 -28.94
C LEU A 263 -16.87 -26.05 -30.28
N HIS A 264 -15.76 -26.71 -30.62
CA HIS A 264 -15.10 -26.53 -31.91
C HIS A 264 -16.04 -26.88 -33.08
N GLU A 265 -16.77 -28.00 -32.99
CA GLU A 265 -17.78 -28.37 -33.99
C GLU A 265 -18.90 -27.32 -34.07
N ALA A 266 -19.42 -26.85 -32.93
CA ALA A 266 -20.48 -25.85 -32.87
C ALA A 266 -20.04 -24.50 -33.49
N LEU A 267 -18.82 -24.05 -33.22
CA LEU A 267 -18.28 -22.81 -33.78
C LEU A 267 -17.97 -22.94 -35.28
N SER A 268 -17.42 -24.08 -35.70
CA SER A 268 -17.07 -24.33 -37.11
C SER A 268 -18.30 -24.50 -37.99
N SER A 269 -19.36 -25.11 -37.46
CA SER A 269 -20.64 -25.28 -38.16
C SER A 269 -21.54 -24.04 -38.12
N GLY A 270 -21.20 -23.03 -37.31
CA GLY A 270 -22.06 -21.87 -37.08
C GLY A 270 -23.31 -22.18 -36.24
N SER A 271 -23.30 -23.26 -35.46
CA SER A 271 -24.36 -23.58 -34.49
C SER A 271 -24.44 -22.56 -33.35
N ILE A 272 -23.31 -21.90 -33.04
CA ILE A 272 -23.24 -20.71 -32.20
C ILE A 272 -22.32 -19.68 -32.84
N GLY A 273 -22.48 -18.40 -32.49
CA GLY A 273 -21.83 -17.30 -33.20
C GLY A 273 -20.35 -17.15 -32.84
N ALA A 274 -20.04 -17.15 -31.55
CA ALA A 274 -18.66 -17.01 -31.06
C ALA A 274 -18.49 -17.55 -29.63
N ALA A 275 -17.24 -17.74 -29.21
CA ALA A 275 -16.90 -18.08 -27.84
C ALA A 275 -15.70 -17.30 -27.30
N GLY A 276 -15.75 -16.97 -26.01
CA GLY A 276 -14.65 -16.40 -25.25
C GLY A 276 -14.29 -17.32 -24.08
N LEU A 277 -13.06 -17.83 -24.04
CA LEU A 277 -12.60 -18.78 -23.05
C LEU A 277 -11.44 -18.18 -22.25
N ASN A 278 -11.64 -17.93 -20.97
CA ASN A 278 -10.52 -17.65 -20.06
C ASN A 278 -9.89 -18.94 -19.51
N VAL A 279 -10.55 -20.07 -19.66
CA VAL A 279 -10.19 -21.37 -19.07
C VAL A 279 -10.40 -22.47 -20.10
N THR A 280 -9.54 -23.49 -20.08
CA THR A 280 -9.48 -24.58 -21.07
C THR A 280 -9.28 -25.95 -20.40
N ASP A 281 -9.45 -27.02 -21.15
CA ASP A 281 -9.19 -28.40 -20.74
C ASP A 281 -8.43 -29.12 -21.86
N PRO A 282 -7.11 -29.39 -21.70
CA PRO A 282 -6.28 -29.08 -20.54
C PRO A 282 -5.87 -27.58 -20.45
N GLU A 283 -5.20 -27.22 -19.36
CA GLU A 283 -4.52 -25.94 -19.17
C GLU A 283 -3.02 -26.18 -18.87
N PRO A 284 -2.09 -25.62 -19.67
CA PRO A 284 -2.32 -24.76 -20.84
C PRO A 284 -2.95 -25.51 -22.02
N LEU A 285 -3.69 -24.79 -22.85
CA LEU A 285 -4.22 -25.33 -24.09
C LEU A 285 -3.05 -25.66 -25.05
N PRO A 286 -3.06 -26.83 -25.73
CA PRO A 286 -2.04 -27.17 -26.71
C PRO A 286 -1.97 -26.11 -27.82
N SER A 287 -0.76 -25.78 -28.27
CA SER A 287 -0.53 -24.75 -29.30
C SER A 287 -1.12 -25.11 -30.67
N ASP A 288 -1.32 -26.39 -30.94
CA ASP A 288 -1.94 -26.95 -32.13
C ASP A 288 -3.46 -27.19 -31.96
N SER A 289 -4.05 -26.71 -30.86
CA SER A 289 -5.49 -26.86 -30.61
C SER A 289 -6.33 -26.23 -31.72
N PRO A 290 -7.31 -26.96 -32.30
CA PRO A 290 -8.18 -26.44 -33.35
C PRO A 290 -8.93 -25.16 -32.95
N LEU A 291 -9.23 -24.97 -31.66
CA LEU A 291 -9.91 -23.77 -31.16
C LEU A 291 -9.12 -22.48 -31.43
N LEU A 292 -7.78 -22.55 -31.46
CA LEU A 292 -6.93 -21.37 -31.71
C LEU A 292 -6.94 -20.93 -33.19
N SER A 293 -7.38 -21.81 -34.10
CA SER A 293 -7.52 -21.47 -35.52
C SER A 293 -8.81 -20.73 -35.86
N LEU A 294 -9.78 -20.71 -34.94
CA LEU A 294 -11.12 -20.17 -35.19
C LEU A 294 -11.16 -18.63 -34.97
N PRO A 295 -11.56 -17.84 -35.98
CA PRO A 295 -11.60 -16.37 -35.87
C PRO A 295 -12.74 -15.84 -34.99
N ASN A 296 -13.67 -16.71 -34.58
CA ASN A 296 -14.77 -16.45 -33.67
C ASN A 296 -14.56 -17.10 -32.29
N CYS A 297 -13.34 -17.52 -31.96
CA CYS A 297 -12.97 -18.00 -30.64
C CYS A 297 -11.86 -17.11 -30.05
N VAL A 298 -12.11 -16.51 -28.88
CA VAL A 298 -11.12 -15.73 -28.14
C VAL A 298 -10.67 -16.57 -26.95
N VAL A 299 -9.36 -16.81 -26.82
CA VAL A 299 -8.80 -17.60 -25.70
C VAL A 299 -7.83 -16.75 -24.89
N LEU A 300 -8.01 -16.73 -23.57
CA LEU A 300 -7.13 -16.07 -22.61
C LEU A 300 -6.49 -17.12 -21.68
N PRO A 301 -5.25 -16.90 -21.21
CA PRO A 301 -4.52 -17.89 -20.41
C PRO A 301 -4.82 -17.77 -18.90
N HIS A 302 -6.08 -17.96 -18.51
CA HIS A 302 -6.52 -17.98 -17.11
C HIS A 302 -6.11 -16.73 -16.30
N ILE A 303 -6.46 -15.55 -16.83
CA ILE A 303 -6.12 -14.25 -16.22
C ILE A 303 -7.26 -13.63 -15.40
N GLY A 304 -8.24 -14.44 -14.99
CA GLY A 304 -9.44 -14.00 -14.24
C GLY A 304 -9.15 -13.09 -13.05
N SER A 305 -8.19 -13.50 -12.22
CA SER A 305 -7.76 -12.74 -11.05
C SER A 305 -6.42 -12.01 -11.26
N ALA A 306 -5.99 -11.79 -12.51
CA ALA A 306 -4.70 -11.17 -12.83
C ALA A 306 -4.72 -9.64 -12.71
N ASP A 307 -5.38 -9.13 -11.69
CA ASP A 307 -5.25 -7.76 -11.20
C ASP A 307 -4.22 -7.76 -10.07
N VAL A 308 -3.36 -6.75 -10.04
CA VAL A 308 -2.27 -6.64 -9.05
C VAL A 308 -2.85 -6.63 -7.64
N ALA A 309 -3.83 -5.77 -7.35
CA ALA A 309 -4.44 -5.67 -6.02
C ALA A 309 -5.12 -6.99 -5.61
N THR A 310 -5.81 -7.65 -6.54
CA THR A 310 -6.43 -8.97 -6.32
C THR A 310 -5.39 -10.04 -6.00
N ARG A 311 -4.29 -10.14 -6.75
CA ARG A 311 -3.21 -11.11 -6.50
C ARG A 311 -2.54 -10.88 -5.15
N GLU A 312 -2.37 -9.63 -4.77
CA GLU A 312 -1.83 -9.27 -3.46
C GLU A 312 -2.76 -9.68 -2.32
N ALA A 313 -4.06 -9.40 -2.43
CA ALA A 313 -5.06 -9.82 -1.45
C ALA A 313 -5.19 -11.35 -1.32
N MET A 314 -5.01 -12.09 -2.42
CA MET A 314 -4.96 -13.55 -2.42
C MET A 314 -3.71 -14.07 -1.69
N ALA A 315 -2.52 -13.50 -1.98
CA ALA A 315 -1.28 -13.88 -1.32
C ALA A 315 -1.33 -13.63 0.19
N GLN A 316 -1.94 -12.53 0.61
CA GLN A 316 -2.16 -12.21 2.03
C GLN A 316 -3.18 -13.13 2.70
N LEU A 317 -4.27 -13.50 2.02
CA LEU A 317 -5.28 -14.40 2.61
C LEU A 317 -4.74 -15.83 2.83
N ALA A 318 -3.74 -16.23 2.04
CA ALA A 318 -3.04 -17.48 2.25
C ALA A 318 -2.14 -17.46 3.51
N ALA A 319 -1.85 -16.28 4.08
CA ALA A 319 -1.12 -16.10 5.34
C ALA A 319 -2.09 -15.97 6.54
N VAL A 320 -1.68 -16.47 7.71
CA VAL A 320 -2.51 -16.49 8.94
C VAL A 320 -2.27 -15.20 9.75
N GLU A 321 -2.69 -14.06 9.19
CA GLU A 321 -2.52 -12.75 9.84
C GLU A 321 -3.83 -11.93 9.92
N CYS A 322 -3.89 -11.06 10.92
CA CYS A 322 -4.91 -10.03 10.98
C CYS A 322 -4.56 -8.89 10.02
N ARG A 323 -5.27 -8.79 8.89
CA ARG A 323 -5.08 -7.76 7.84
C ARG A 323 -5.23 -6.29 8.29
N LEU A 324 -5.60 -6.02 9.55
CA LEU A 324 -5.70 -4.67 10.10
C LEU A 324 -4.43 -4.25 10.85
N CYS A 325 -3.77 -5.18 11.55
CA CYS A 325 -2.53 -4.89 12.29
C CYS A 325 -1.31 -5.64 11.77
N ASN A 326 -1.48 -6.52 10.78
CA ASN A 326 -0.46 -7.38 10.18
C ASN A 326 0.31 -8.23 11.21
N GLU A 327 -0.37 -8.59 12.31
CA GLU A 327 0.13 -9.51 13.33
C GLU A 327 -0.55 -10.87 13.18
N GLY A 328 0.19 -11.94 13.54
CA GLY A 328 -0.34 -13.30 13.57
C GLY A 328 -1.48 -13.45 14.58
N PHE A 329 -2.44 -14.30 14.28
CA PHE A 329 -3.53 -14.61 15.20
C PHE A 329 -3.05 -15.46 16.38
N ASP A 330 -3.63 -15.25 17.56
CA ASP A 330 -3.30 -15.99 18.80
C ASP A 330 -4.55 -16.71 19.38
N MET A 331 -4.30 -17.69 20.24
CA MET A 331 -5.25 -18.51 20.97
C MET A 331 -6.02 -17.78 22.05
N GLN A 332 -5.41 -16.74 22.62
CA GLN A 332 -5.93 -16.01 23.77
C GLN A 332 -5.67 -14.51 23.63
N GLY A 333 -6.39 -13.70 24.40
CA GLY A 333 -6.17 -12.26 24.47
C GLY A 333 -6.59 -11.47 23.22
N ASP A 334 -5.82 -10.42 22.94
CA ASP A 334 -6.15 -9.38 21.96
C ASP A 334 -5.95 -9.81 20.50
N LEU A 335 -5.13 -10.81 20.24
CA LEU A 335 -4.90 -11.35 18.89
C LEU A 335 -5.86 -12.49 18.51
N LEU A 336 -6.89 -12.74 19.33
CA LEU A 336 -7.88 -13.79 19.10
C LEU A 336 -8.70 -13.55 17.80
N PRO A 337 -8.71 -14.49 16.84
CA PRO A 337 -9.45 -14.37 15.60
C PRO A 337 -10.97 -14.51 15.81
N ARG A 338 -11.71 -13.50 15.36
CA ARG A 338 -13.19 -13.49 15.37
C ARG A 338 -13.70 -13.41 13.94
N LEU A 339 -14.80 -14.11 13.68
CA LEU A 339 -15.45 -14.16 12.37
C LEU A 339 -16.48 -13.03 12.23
N LEU A 340 -16.32 -12.27 11.16
CA LEU A 340 -17.34 -11.34 10.67
C LEU A 340 -18.38 -12.09 9.82
N ALA A 341 -19.56 -11.51 9.62
CA ALA A 341 -20.67 -12.14 8.89
C ALA A 341 -20.33 -12.44 7.42
N CYS A 342 -19.42 -11.67 6.82
CA CYS A 342 -18.90 -11.91 5.48
C CYS A 342 -17.87 -13.05 5.38
N GLY A 343 -17.42 -13.59 6.53
CA GLY A 343 -16.44 -14.67 6.62
C GLY A 343 -14.99 -14.21 6.80
N HIS A 344 -14.72 -12.91 6.85
CA HIS A 344 -13.39 -12.39 7.17
C HIS A 344 -13.03 -12.59 8.64
N SER A 345 -11.77 -12.91 8.91
CA SER A 345 -11.22 -13.02 10.26
C SER A 345 -10.43 -11.78 10.62
N VAL A 346 -10.75 -11.17 11.75
CA VAL A 346 -10.06 -10.00 12.30
C VAL A 346 -9.75 -10.29 13.77
N CYS A 347 -8.61 -9.81 14.26
CA CYS A 347 -8.23 -10.06 15.64
C CYS A 347 -9.08 -9.20 16.57
N HIS A 348 -9.27 -9.70 17.79
CA HIS A 348 -10.13 -9.08 18.79
C HIS A 348 -9.75 -7.62 19.07
N ARG A 349 -8.45 -7.30 19.12
CA ARG A 349 -7.89 -5.94 19.27
C ARG A 349 -8.36 -5.01 18.17
N CYS A 350 -8.20 -5.44 16.92
CA CYS A 350 -8.59 -4.63 15.77
C CYS A 350 -10.11 -4.49 15.66
N LEU A 351 -10.88 -5.50 16.05
CA LEU A 351 -12.34 -5.38 16.08
C LEU A 351 -12.86 -4.39 17.13
N ARG A 352 -12.16 -4.24 18.26
CA ARG A 352 -12.48 -3.21 19.26
C ARG A 352 -12.21 -1.80 18.77
N GLN A 353 -11.33 -1.66 17.77
CA GLN A 353 -11.00 -0.38 17.14
C GLN A 353 -11.92 -0.07 15.96
N LEU A 354 -12.73 -1.02 15.51
CA LEU A 354 -13.69 -0.81 14.43
C LEU A 354 -14.99 -0.17 14.96
N PRO A 355 -15.55 0.81 14.23
CA PRO A 355 -16.73 1.53 14.68
C PRO A 355 -17.99 0.65 14.61
N VAL A 356 -18.73 0.58 15.71
CA VAL A 356 -20.01 -0.13 15.84
C VAL A 356 -21.17 0.80 15.44
N LEU A 357 -21.95 0.40 14.45
CA LEU A 357 -23.20 1.05 14.03
C LEU A 357 -24.36 0.55 14.90
N GLN A 358 -25.34 1.37 15.26
CA GLN A 358 -26.54 0.89 15.97
C GLN A 358 -27.70 0.67 14.99
N HIS A 359 -28.56 -0.34 15.25
CA HIS A 359 -29.78 -0.55 14.47
C HIS A 359 -30.79 0.58 14.72
N HIS A 360 -31.35 1.15 13.65
CA HIS A 360 -32.37 2.21 13.72
C HIS A 360 -33.82 1.69 13.80
N ASP A 361 -34.05 0.38 13.69
CA ASP A 361 -35.39 -0.21 13.70
C ASP A 361 -35.53 -1.14 14.92
N GLY A 362 -36.48 -0.82 15.81
CA GLY A 362 -36.60 -1.32 17.18
C GLY A 362 -36.80 -2.83 17.37
N GLY A 363 -35.71 -3.61 17.36
CA GLY A 363 -35.71 -4.98 17.84
C GLY A 363 -34.31 -5.54 18.09
N GLY A 364 -33.88 -5.53 19.35
CA GLY A 364 -32.76 -6.34 19.85
C GLY A 364 -31.52 -5.55 20.31
N PRO A 365 -30.93 -5.89 21.48
CA PRO A 365 -29.73 -5.25 22.01
C PRO A 365 -28.47 -5.77 21.31
N GLY A 366 -27.97 -5.02 20.33
CA GLY A 366 -26.74 -5.36 19.62
C GLY A 366 -26.46 -4.43 18.44
N GLY A 367 -25.33 -3.72 18.43
CA GLY A 367 -24.89 -2.91 17.28
C GLY A 367 -24.43 -3.78 16.09
N CYS A 368 -23.91 -3.22 15.00
CA CYS A 368 -23.34 -3.94 13.87
C CYS A 368 -21.98 -3.34 13.48
N LEU A 369 -20.99 -4.18 13.19
CA LEU A 369 -19.69 -3.75 12.68
C LEU A 369 -19.68 -3.84 11.17
N LEU A 370 -19.17 -2.82 10.48
CA LEU A 370 -18.84 -2.95 9.07
C LEU A 370 -17.51 -3.67 8.92
N CYS A 371 -17.48 -4.70 8.09
CA CYS A 371 -16.24 -5.32 7.71
C CYS A 371 -15.32 -4.30 7.01
N PRO A 372 -14.05 -4.16 7.44
CA PRO A 372 -13.10 -3.22 6.84
C PRO A 372 -12.71 -3.59 5.40
N PHE A 373 -12.95 -4.83 4.96
CA PHE A 373 -12.52 -5.34 3.65
C PHE A 373 -13.61 -5.27 2.59
N ASP A 374 -14.85 -5.57 2.95
CA ASP A 374 -15.98 -5.65 2.00
C ASP A 374 -17.20 -4.84 2.43
N ARG A 375 -17.08 -4.08 3.53
CA ARG A 375 -18.12 -3.22 4.10
C ARG A 375 -19.43 -3.94 4.41
N GLN A 376 -19.45 -5.28 4.47
CA GLN A 376 -20.65 -5.99 4.88
C GLN A 376 -20.92 -5.81 6.38
N PRO A 377 -22.17 -5.49 6.77
CA PRO A 377 -22.54 -5.35 8.18
C PRO A 377 -22.56 -6.71 8.87
N THR A 378 -21.95 -6.76 10.04
CA THR A 378 -21.90 -7.92 10.94
C THR A 378 -22.62 -7.55 12.24
N PRO A 379 -23.79 -8.14 12.53
CA PRO A 379 -24.50 -7.87 13.79
C PRO A 379 -23.67 -8.35 14.99
N LEU A 380 -23.58 -7.51 16.00
CA LEU A 380 -22.97 -7.79 17.29
C LEU A 380 -24.07 -8.23 18.28
N PRO A 381 -23.84 -9.29 19.05
CA PRO A 381 -24.71 -9.65 20.18
C PRO A 381 -24.50 -8.71 21.39
N GLU A 382 -25.31 -8.86 22.45
CA GLU A 382 -25.29 -8.03 23.69
C GLU A 382 -23.88 -7.86 24.30
N ALA A 383 -23.04 -8.87 24.19
CA ALA A 383 -21.65 -8.84 24.68
C ALA A 383 -20.67 -8.08 23.75
N GLY A 384 -21.16 -7.39 22.72
CA GLY A 384 -20.36 -6.67 21.74
C GLY A 384 -19.41 -7.59 20.96
N VAL A 385 -18.20 -7.11 20.66
CA VAL A 385 -17.14 -7.88 19.96
C VAL A 385 -16.84 -9.22 20.63
N TRP A 386 -17.02 -9.32 21.96
CA TRP A 386 -16.78 -10.55 22.71
C TRP A 386 -17.77 -11.66 22.42
N GLY A 387 -18.98 -11.33 21.98
CA GLY A 387 -19.97 -12.31 21.57
C GLY A 387 -19.89 -12.71 20.10
N LEU A 388 -19.05 -12.06 19.28
CA LEU A 388 -18.77 -12.54 17.93
C LEU A 388 -18.18 -13.95 17.99
N LYS A 389 -18.62 -14.80 17.05
CA LYS A 389 -18.12 -16.18 16.98
C LYS A 389 -16.61 -16.14 16.80
N LYS A 390 -15.90 -16.83 17.68
CA LYS A 390 -14.50 -17.11 17.47
C LYS A 390 -14.34 -17.91 16.19
N ASN A 391 -13.26 -17.70 15.46
CA ASN A 391 -12.93 -18.59 14.36
C ASN A 391 -12.37 -19.90 14.94
N PHE A 392 -13.26 -20.79 15.39
CA PHE A 392 -12.88 -22.07 16.00
C PHE A 392 -12.03 -22.93 15.08
N ALA A 393 -12.19 -22.83 13.75
CA ALA A 393 -11.32 -23.53 12.81
C ALA A 393 -9.88 -22.99 12.87
N LEU A 394 -9.70 -21.67 13.01
CA LEU A 394 -8.38 -21.04 13.16
C LEU A 394 -7.80 -21.24 14.57
N LEU A 395 -8.64 -21.21 15.61
CA LEU A 395 -8.23 -21.50 16.98
C LEU A 395 -7.83 -22.94 17.19
N GLU A 396 -8.55 -23.90 16.60
CA GLU A 396 -8.16 -25.32 16.59
C GLU A 396 -6.88 -25.55 15.76
N GLN A 397 -6.51 -24.65 14.84
CA GLN A 397 -5.18 -24.66 14.20
C GLN A 397 -4.13 -24.20 15.19
N LEU A 398 -4.35 -23.04 15.83
CA LEU A 398 -3.40 -22.44 16.78
C LEU A 398 -3.22 -23.31 18.05
N GLU A 399 -4.28 -23.95 18.55
CA GLU A 399 -4.27 -24.84 19.72
C GLU A 399 -3.44 -26.07 19.47
N ARG A 400 -3.48 -26.60 18.26
CA ARG A 400 -2.71 -27.79 17.90
C ARG A 400 -1.27 -27.49 17.52
N LEU A 401 -0.96 -26.23 17.18
CA LEU A 401 0.41 -25.73 17.07
C LEU A 401 1.02 -25.46 18.47
N ALA A 402 0.21 -25.07 19.45
CA ALA A 402 0.63 -24.81 20.84
C ALA A 402 0.66 -26.08 21.73
N VAL A 403 -0.22 -27.05 21.53
CA VAL A 403 -0.21 -28.31 22.32
C VAL A 403 1.00 -29.18 21.98
N SER A 404 1.63 -29.01 20.81
CA SER A 404 2.94 -29.60 20.53
C SER A 404 4.11 -28.93 21.26
N SER A 405 3.92 -27.75 21.87
CA SER A 405 4.95 -27.04 22.64
C SER A 405 4.80 -27.15 24.16
N ASP A 406 3.60 -27.48 24.67
CA ASP A 406 3.28 -27.32 26.11
C ASP A 406 3.46 -28.58 26.99
N SER A 407 3.87 -29.73 26.44
CA SER A 407 4.24 -30.90 27.28
C SER A 407 5.61 -30.79 27.96
N ALA A 408 6.24 -29.61 27.95
CA ALA A 408 7.62 -29.45 28.40
C ALA A 408 7.90 -28.14 29.15
N VAL A 409 7.08 -27.71 30.12
CA VAL A 409 7.52 -26.65 31.06
C VAL A 409 6.95 -26.83 32.47
N GLY A 410 7.79 -27.28 33.39
CA GLY A 410 7.63 -27.16 34.83
C GLY A 410 9.01 -27.06 35.50
N ALA A 411 9.18 -26.04 36.36
CA ALA A 411 10.34 -25.74 37.23
C ALA A 411 11.53 -24.93 36.65
N SER A 412 11.41 -23.61 36.81
CA SER A 412 12.39 -22.63 37.36
C SER A 412 13.91 -22.91 37.35
N GLY A 413 14.67 -21.92 36.83
CA GLY A 413 15.67 -21.22 37.65
C GLY A 413 17.13 -21.12 37.15
N GLY A 414 17.48 -20.01 36.47
CA GLY A 414 18.67 -19.19 36.74
C GLY A 414 20.05 -19.53 36.13
N GLY A 415 20.60 -18.60 35.32
CA GLY A 415 21.95 -18.05 35.50
C GLY A 415 23.14 -18.57 34.65
N ASP A 416 23.37 -17.91 33.52
CA ASP A 416 24.63 -17.39 32.95
C ASP A 416 25.88 -18.23 32.56
N ALA A 417 26.35 -17.87 31.35
CA ALA A 417 27.74 -17.65 30.90
C ALA A 417 28.47 -18.72 30.02
N ASN A 418 28.59 -18.33 28.74
CA ASN A 418 29.74 -18.43 27.83
C ASN A 418 30.34 -19.81 27.48
N SER A 419 30.30 -20.17 26.20
CA SER A 419 31.25 -19.62 25.23
C SER A 419 31.09 -20.22 23.83
N ALA A 420 31.32 -19.33 22.87
CA ALA A 420 31.73 -19.53 21.49
C ALA A 420 32.41 -20.88 21.19
N SER A 421 32.15 -21.45 20.03
CA SER A 421 32.81 -21.00 18.80
C SER A 421 32.70 -22.05 17.69
N ALA A 422 32.91 -21.52 16.49
CA ALA A 422 33.51 -22.18 15.36
C ALA A 422 32.59 -23.02 14.45
N ALA A 423 32.05 -22.31 13.46
CA ALA A 423 32.66 -22.24 12.12
C ALA A 423 32.90 -23.62 11.47
N SER A 424 32.30 -23.94 10.33
CA SER A 424 32.46 -23.30 9.02
C SER A 424 32.98 -24.37 8.07
N GLY A 425 32.70 -24.20 6.78
CA GLY A 425 33.53 -24.79 5.73
C GLY A 425 32.65 -25.29 4.59
N SER A 426 32.18 -24.43 3.68
CA SER A 426 32.91 -23.81 2.57
C SER A 426 33.36 -24.81 1.48
N GLY A 427 32.94 -24.52 0.25
CA GLY A 427 33.60 -24.85 -1.02
C GLY A 427 32.86 -24.03 -2.09
N ALA A 428 33.44 -22.98 -2.70
CA ALA A 428 34.46 -23.00 -3.77
C ALA A 428 33.89 -23.73 -5.03
N SER A 429 34.02 -23.27 -6.28
CA SER A 429 35.17 -22.63 -6.92
C SER A 429 34.87 -22.30 -8.40
N SER A 430 35.49 -21.26 -8.93
CA SER A 430 36.12 -21.18 -10.28
C SER A 430 37.04 -19.96 -10.29
N SER A 431 38.34 -19.98 -10.62
CA SER A 431 39.23 -20.96 -11.28
C SER A 431 40.69 -20.47 -11.10
N THR A 432 41.59 -21.19 -10.38
CA THR A 432 42.68 -22.10 -10.86
C THR A 432 43.96 -21.41 -11.36
N ALA A 433 45.21 -21.79 -11.04
CA ALA A 433 45.78 -22.79 -10.11
C ALA A 433 47.33 -22.63 -10.03
N ALA A 434 47.89 -23.02 -8.87
CA ALA A 434 49.27 -23.44 -8.55
C ALA A 434 50.44 -22.43 -8.68
N ALA A 435 51.44 -22.35 -7.79
CA ALA A 435 51.67 -22.82 -6.42
C ALA A 435 53.00 -22.17 -5.97
N SER A 436 52.99 -21.35 -4.89
CA SER A 436 54.18 -20.89 -4.14
C SER A 436 53.78 -20.59 -2.68
N PRO A 437 54.63 -20.88 -1.68
CA PRO A 437 54.20 -21.16 -0.31
C PRO A 437 54.02 -19.91 0.59
N PRO A 438 53.16 -19.98 1.63
CA PRO A 438 52.96 -18.92 2.64
C PRO A 438 53.97 -18.99 3.81
N PRO A 439 54.10 -17.93 4.64
CA PRO A 439 55.09 -17.81 5.70
C PRO A 439 54.78 -18.73 6.90
N GLN A 440 55.83 -19.26 7.53
CA GLN A 440 55.76 -20.24 8.62
C GLN A 440 55.37 -19.61 9.98
N PRO A 441 54.75 -20.37 10.91
CA PRO A 441 54.56 -19.95 12.30
C PRO A 441 55.92 -19.83 13.02
N PRO A 442 56.05 -19.05 14.12
CA PRO A 442 57.29 -19.03 14.89
C PRO A 442 57.56 -20.44 15.44
N SER A 443 58.65 -21.04 14.96
CA SER A 443 59.16 -22.31 15.43
C SER A 443 59.51 -22.24 16.92
N PRO A 444 59.39 -23.35 17.68
CA PRO A 444 60.00 -23.41 19.01
C PRO A 444 61.51 -23.12 18.86
N PRO A 445 62.18 -22.53 19.86
CA PRO A 445 63.59 -22.18 19.74
C PRO A 445 64.37 -23.45 19.35
N SER A 446 64.93 -23.46 18.14
CA SER A 446 65.70 -24.58 17.61
C SER A 446 66.92 -24.76 18.49
N VAL A 447 66.95 -25.82 19.28
CA VAL A 447 68.12 -26.15 20.11
C VAL A 447 69.22 -26.62 19.16
N PRO A 448 70.38 -25.93 19.11
CA PRO A 448 71.48 -26.34 18.24
C PRO A 448 72.04 -27.68 18.72
N CYS A 449 72.57 -28.46 17.77
CA CYS A 449 73.28 -29.69 18.05
C CYS A 449 74.67 -29.37 18.62
N ASP A 450 75.01 -29.96 19.76
CA ASP A 450 76.25 -29.64 20.48
C ASP A 450 77.53 -30.04 19.71
N GLU A 451 77.42 -30.94 18.73
CA GLU A 451 78.52 -31.36 17.84
C GLU A 451 78.66 -30.47 16.59
N ASN A 452 77.63 -29.72 16.22
CA ASN A 452 77.65 -28.84 15.06
C ASN A 452 76.52 -27.80 15.13
N ASP A 453 76.88 -26.52 15.26
CA ASP A 453 75.96 -25.39 15.35
C ASP A 453 75.03 -25.22 14.13
N SER A 454 75.38 -25.80 12.98
CA SER A 454 74.53 -25.79 11.79
C SER A 454 73.43 -26.86 11.79
N HIS A 455 73.49 -27.83 12.72
CA HIS A 455 72.52 -28.90 12.83
C HIS A 455 71.50 -28.60 13.93
N THR A 456 70.24 -28.98 13.72
CA THR A 456 69.19 -28.87 14.74
C THR A 456 69.11 -30.16 15.55
N ALA A 457 69.15 -30.05 16.87
CA ALA A 457 69.08 -31.22 17.75
C ALA A 457 67.64 -31.73 17.86
N GLU A 458 67.46 -33.03 17.62
CA GLU A 458 66.18 -33.73 17.80
C GLU A 458 66.21 -34.72 18.97
N LEU A 459 67.41 -35.20 19.32
CA LEU A 459 67.65 -36.19 20.36
C LEU A 459 68.51 -35.61 21.48
N HIS A 460 68.27 -36.05 22.70
CA HIS A 460 69.02 -35.71 23.90
C HIS A 460 69.51 -36.99 24.56
N CYS A 461 70.81 -37.07 24.85
CA CYS A 461 71.37 -38.21 25.56
C CYS A 461 71.25 -38.03 27.07
N LEU A 462 70.50 -38.91 27.75
CA LEU A 462 70.27 -38.81 29.20
C LEU A 462 71.55 -38.99 30.03
N VAL A 463 72.56 -39.67 29.47
CA VAL A 463 73.81 -40.01 30.17
C VAL A 463 74.89 -38.95 29.89
N CYS A 464 75.08 -38.54 28.64
CA CYS A 464 76.05 -37.51 28.25
C CYS A 464 75.55 -36.08 28.44
N SER A 465 74.23 -35.89 28.63
CA SER A 465 73.58 -34.57 28.70
C SER A 465 73.76 -33.68 27.46
N SER A 466 74.02 -34.28 26.30
CA SER A 466 74.24 -33.57 25.02
C SER A 466 73.00 -33.62 24.12
N ASN A 467 72.74 -32.54 23.39
CA ASN A 467 71.69 -32.43 22.37
C ASN A 467 72.29 -32.72 20.99
N LEU A 468 71.73 -33.68 20.27
CA LEU A 468 72.30 -34.22 19.05
C LEU A 468 71.22 -34.31 17.96
N CYS A 469 71.59 -34.05 16.71
CA CYS A 469 70.76 -34.46 15.57
C CYS A 469 70.88 -35.99 15.37
N PRO A 470 69.96 -36.63 14.62
CA PRO A 470 69.98 -38.08 14.41
C PRO A 470 71.29 -38.61 13.82
N ASP A 471 71.97 -37.81 13.00
CA ASP A 471 73.22 -38.20 12.34
C ASP A 471 74.44 -38.02 13.26
N CYS A 472 74.50 -36.91 14.01
CA CYS A 472 75.52 -36.73 15.05
C CYS A 472 75.34 -37.77 16.18
N ALA A 473 74.11 -38.10 16.56
CA ALA A 473 73.83 -39.15 17.53
C ALA A 473 74.38 -40.50 17.06
N ARG A 474 74.14 -40.89 15.81
CA ARG A 474 74.69 -42.13 15.24
C ARG A 474 76.21 -42.13 15.18
N THR A 475 76.82 -40.99 14.87
CA THR A 475 78.27 -40.88 14.74
C THR A 475 78.96 -40.94 16.11
N THR A 476 78.52 -40.13 17.06
CA THR A 476 79.11 -40.05 18.41
C THR A 476 78.76 -41.26 19.28
N HIS A 477 77.59 -41.89 19.09
CA HIS A 477 77.13 -43.08 19.84
C HIS A 477 77.35 -44.40 19.07
N SER A 478 78.20 -44.41 18.03
CA SER A 478 78.57 -45.62 17.28
C SER A 478 79.52 -46.55 18.04
N SER A 479 80.20 -46.05 19.07
CA SER A 479 81.18 -46.83 19.83
C SER A 479 80.50 -47.84 20.79
N ARG A 480 81.20 -48.94 21.08
CA ARG A 480 80.69 -50.04 21.90
C ARG A 480 80.34 -49.64 23.35
N THR A 481 80.86 -48.50 23.81
CA THR A 481 80.63 -47.95 25.16
C THR A 481 79.48 -46.95 25.18
N LEU A 482 79.33 -46.10 24.15
CA LEU A 482 78.33 -45.02 24.11
C LEU A 482 76.99 -45.44 23.51
N SER A 483 76.96 -46.53 22.73
CA SER A 483 75.72 -47.11 22.16
C SER A 483 74.71 -47.60 23.21
N GLN A 484 75.12 -47.74 24.48
CA GLN A 484 74.23 -48.12 25.59
C GLN A 484 73.53 -46.90 26.22
N HIS A 485 73.84 -45.68 25.82
CA HIS A 485 73.20 -44.50 26.38
C HIS A 485 71.80 -44.29 25.82
N SER A 486 70.84 -44.02 26.71
CA SER A 486 69.45 -43.80 26.32
C SER A 486 69.26 -42.40 25.72
N LEU A 487 68.86 -42.35 24.45
CA LEU A 487 68.52 -41.13 23.72
C LEU A 487 67.01 -40.91 23.77
N VAL A 488 66.57 -39.72 24.16
CA VAL A 488 65.16 -39.30 24.18
C VAL A 488 64.96 -38.08 23.28
N PRO A 489 63.77 -37.83 22.73
CA PRO A 489 63.51 -36.59 22.00
C PRO A 489 63.79 -35.35 22.87
N VAL A 490 64.33 -34.27 22.31
CA VAL A 490 64.70 -33.04 23.06
C VAL A 490 63.52 -32.46 23.87
N GLY A 491 62.28 -32.64 23.38
CA GLY A 491 61.05 -32.25 24.09
C GLY A 491 60.70 -33.10 25.32
N GLN A 492 61.34 -34.25 25.52
CA GLN A 492 61.13 -35.18 26.66
C GLN A 492 62.29 -35.13 27.68
N ARG A 493 63.11 -34.08 27.63
CA ARG A 493 64.17 -33.84 28.63
C ARG A 493 63.55 -33.73 30.04
N PRO A 494 64.00 -34.53 31.03
CA PRO A 494 63.49 -34.40 32.39
C PRO A 494 63.82 -33.01 32.96
N ALA A 495 62.79 -32.30 33.43
CA ALA A 495 62.94 -30.97 34.01
C ALA A 495 63.84 -31.06 35.26
N ARG A 496 64.93 -30.28 35.31
CA ARG A 496 65.78 -30.24 36.51
C ARG A 496 64.98 -29.61 37.64
N ILE A 497 64.70 -30.38 38.68
CA ILE A 497 64.01 -29.90 39.88
C ILE A 497 64.87 -28.78 40.50
N PRO A 498 64.33 -27.57 40.70
CA PRO A 498 65.10 -26.46 41.25
C PRO A 498 65.61 -26.83 42.65
N ARG A 499 66.84 -26.45 42.97
CA ARG A 499 67.41 -26.69 44.31
C ARG A 499 66.94 -25.61 45.26
N CYS A 500 66.74 -25.98 46.53
CA CYS A 500 66.40 -25.00 47.55
C CYS A 500 67.54 -24.01 47.75
N ARG A 501 67.24 -22.71 47.72
CA ARG A 501 68.24 -21.64 47.89
C ARG A 501 69.02 -21.72 49.21
N TYR A 502 68.38 -22.24 50.27
CA TYR A 502 69.00 -22.35 51.60
C TYR A 502 69.63 -23.72 51.86
N HIS A 503 69.17 -24.75 51.16
CA HIS A 503 69.69 -26.11 51.26
C HIS A 503 70.06 -26.61 49.86
N PRO A 504 71.22 -26.21 49.32
CA PRO A 504 71.59 -26.44 47.91
C PRO A 504 71.80 -27.91 47.54
N MET A 505 71.81 -28.82 48.52
CA MET A 505 71.85 -30.28 48.32
C MET A 505 70.46 -30.92 48.21
N HIS A 506 69.38 -30.17 48.51
CA HIS A 506 68.01 -30.68 48.53
C HIS A 506 67.13 -30.02 47.46
N ALA A 507 66.26 -30.81 46.84
CA ALA A 507 65.32 -30.36 45.83
C ALA A 507 64.18 -29.53 46.45
N ALA A 508 63.80 -28.44 45.78
CA ALA A 508 62.68 -27.59 46.16
C ALA A 508 61.42 -28.01 45.40
N GLU A 509 60.64 -28.89 46.00
CA GLU A 509 59.44 -29.49 45.42
C GLU A 509 58.14 -28.80 45.90
N LEU A 510 58.24 -27.89 46.87
CA LEU A 510 57.09 -27.26 47.52
C LEU A 510 57.13 -25.74 47.38
N VAL A 511 55.96 -25.11 47.37
CA VAL A 511 55.76 -23.65 47.34
C VAL A 511 54.99 -23.21 48.57
N CYS A 512 55.52 -22.23 49.29
CA CYS A 512 54.82 -21.55 50.38
C CYS A 512 53.82 -20.54 49.82
N LEU A 513 52.56 -20.62 50.26
CA LEU A 513 51.43 -19.82 49.75
C LEU A 513 51.16 -18.55 50.56
N GLU A 514 51.91 -18.32 51.64
CA GLU A 514 51.76 -17.11 52.46
C GLU A 514 52.42 -15.88 51.84
N GLU A 515 51.71 -14.75 51.89
CA GLU A 515 52.12 -13.49 51.27
C GLU A 515 53.48 -12.97 51.77
N ALA A 516 53.81 -13.22 53.04
CA ALA A 516 55.11 -12.86 53.63
C ALA A 516 56.32 -13.57 53.00
N CYS A 517 56.09 -14.68 52.28
CA CYS A 517 57.12 -15.55 51.72
C CYS A 517 57.24 -15.52 50.19
N TRP A 518 56.46 -14.69 49.47
CA TRP A 518 56.39 -14.69 47.99
C TRP A 518 57.78 -14.65 47.33
N ARG A 519 58.69 -13.79 47.80
CA ARG A 519 60.03 -13.61 47.21
C ARG A 519 60.94 -14.85 47.32
N ASN A 520 60.67 -15.74 48.28
CA ASN A 520 61.39 -17.00 48.50
C ASN A 520 60.39 -18.15 48.74
N SER A 521 59.42 -18.30 47.84
CA SER A 521 58.33 -19.25 48.00
C SER A 521 58.75 -20.71 47.78
N LEU A 522 59.84 -20.97 47.03
CA LEU A 522 60.36 -22.31 46.75
C LEU A 522 61.08 -22.92 47.97
N MET A 523 60.61 -24.08 48.42
CA MET A 523 61.12 -24.73 49.63
C MET A 523 61.34 -26.25 49.45
N CYS A 524 62.30 -26.80 50.21
CA CYS A 524 62.53 -28.24 50.35
C CYS A 524 61.92 -28.77 51.66
N TYR A 525 61.84 -30.10 51.82
CA TYR A 525 61.32 -30.73 53.03
C TYR A 525 62.01 -30.29 54.33
N ILE A 526 63.32 -30.02 54.29
CA ILE A 526 64.04 -29.51 55.48
C ILE A 526 63.58 -28.10 55.86
N CYS A 527 63.32 -27.23 54.88
CA CYS A 527 62.79 -25.89 55.15
C CYS A 527 61.38 -25.90 55.75
N LYS A 528 60.58 -26.91 55.40
CA LYS A 528 59.22 -27.13 55.89
C LYS A 528 59.23 -27.65 57.33
N ASP A 529 60.01 -28.69 57.60
CA ASP A 529 59.90 -29.44 58.86
C ASP A 529 60.81 -28.89 59.97
N TYR A 530 61.92 -28.23 59.61
CA TYR A 530 62.92 -27.75 60.58
C TYR A 530 63.41 -26.31 60.32
N GLY A 531 62.94 -25.67 59.25
CA GLY A 531 63.45 -24.37 58.78
C GLY A 531 62.49 -23.20 59.03
N ARG A 532 62.59 -22.15 58.19
CA ARG A 532 61.83 -20.90 58.34
C ARG A 532 60.34 -20.98 57.96
N HIS A 533 59.87 -22.09 57.41
CA HIS A 533 58.49 -22.26 56.93
C HIS A 533 57.69 -23.26 57.77
N VAL A 534 58.12 -23.51 59.01
CA VAL A 534 57.44 -24.40 59.96
C VAL A 534 56.09 -23.78 60.34
N GLY A 535 55.01 -24.47 59.99
CA GLY A 535 53.63 -24.03 60.26
C GLY A 535 52.95 -23.23 59.15
N HIS A 536 53.63 -22.97 58.02
CA HIS A 536 53.06 -22.20 56.90
C HIS A 536 52.27 -23.08 55.93
N ARG A 537 51.27 -22.50 55.25
CA ARG A 537 50.48 -23.20 54.23
C ARG A 537 51.29 -23.38 52.94
N HIS A 538 51.30 -24.60 52.42
CA HIS A 538 52.11 -24.96 51.25
C HIS A 538 51.36 -25.84 50.25
N ALA A 539 51.79 -25.78 48.98
CA ALA A 539 51.34 -26.66 47.91
C ALA A 539 52.52 -27.24 47.15
N LEU A 540 52.27 -28.27 46.34
CA LEU A 540 53.28 -28.82 45.44
C LEU A 540 53.56 -27.81 44.33
N LEU A 541 54.84 -27.63 44.00
CA LEU A 541 55.26 -26.68 42.95
C LEU A 541 54.57 -26.96 41.62
N GLU A 542 54.42 -28.24 41.27
CA GLU A 542 53.80 -28.66 40.02
C GLU A 542 52.31 -28.30 39.96
N SER A 543 51.56 -28.44 41.06
CA SER A 543 50.12 -28.15 41.07
C SER A 543 49.84 -26.65 40.95
N GLU A 544 50.65 -25.80 41.58
CA GLU A 544 50.49 -24.34 41.49
C GLU A 544 50.96 -23.79 40.15
N LEU A 545 52.05 -24.34 39.58
CA LEU A 545 52.49 -23.97 38.24
C LEU A 545 51.45 -24.32 37.17
N GLU A 546 50.79 -25.47 37.30
CA GLU A 546 49.72 -25.87 36.38
C GLU A 546 48.50 -24.95 36.52
N SER A 547 48.13 -24.60 37.75
CA SER A 547 47.07 -23.63 38.04
C SER A 547 47.34 -22.26 37.40
N VAL A 548 48.54 -21.70 37.58
CA VAL A 548 48.93 -20.40 36.99
C VAL A 548 49.01 -20.47 35.46
N ARG A 549 49.53 -21.56 34.90
CA ARG A 549 49.59 -21.76 33.44
C ARG A 549 48.19 -21.86 32.84
N SER A 550 47.28 -22.58 33.48
CA SER A 550 45.89 -22.70 33.03
C SER A 550 45.17 -21.35 33.06
N GLY A 551 45.37 -20.55 34.12
CA GLY A 551 44.81 -19.19 34.24
C GLY A 551 45.36 -18.21 33.20
N LEU A 552 46.67 -18.23 32.93
CA LEU A 552 47.28 -17.41 31.89
C LEU A 552 46.80 -17.81 30.49
N SER A 553 46.68 -19.12 30.22
CA SER A 553 46.16 -19.62 28.94
C SER A 553 44.71 -19.19 28.70
N ALA A 554 43.85 -19.30 29.74
CA ALA A 554 42.47 -18.84 29.69
C ALA A 554 42.39 -17.32 29.42
N SER A 555 43.20 -16.53 30.12
CA SER A 555 43.22 -15.07 29.95
C SER A 555 43.69 -14.65 28.55
N LEU A 556 44.69 -15.33 28.02
CA LEU A 556 45.24 -15.07 26.69
C LEU A 556 44.28 -15.51 25.58
N SER A 557 43.47 -16.55 25.81
CA SER A 557 42.37 -16.92 24.92
C SER A 557 41.27 -15.86 24.86
N SER A 558 40.92 -15.25 26.00
CA SER A 558 39.91 -14.18 26.08
C SER A 558 40.36 -12.91 25.35
N VAL A 559 41.63 -12.52 25.48
CA VAL A 559 42.16 -11.33 24.79
C VAL A 559 42.20 -11.54 23.27
N ARG A 560 42.52 -12.75 22.81
CA ARG A 560 42.48 -13.10 21.38
C ARG A 560 41.05 -13.08 20.82
N ALA A 561 40.07 -13.57 21.58
CA ALA A 561 38.66 -13.52 21.20
C ALA A 561 38.18 -12.06 21.06
N PHE A 562 38.49 -11.20 22.04
CA PHE A 562 38.14 -9.78 21.99
C PHE A 562 38.77 -9.04 20.79
N ALA A 563 40.03 -9.34 20.46
CA ALA A 563 40.68 -8.79 19.28
C ALA A 563 40.02 -9.25 17.96
N ALA A 564 39.47 -10.47 17.91
CA ALA A 564 38.73 -10.95 16.75
C ALA A 564 37.38 -10.21 16.60
N ASP A 565 36.67 -9.99 17.71
CA ASP A 565 35.39 -9.27 17.71
C ASP A 565 35.55 -7.81 17.28
N LEU A 566 36.61 -7.13 17.74
CA LEU A 566 36.92 -5.76 17.30
C LEU A 566 37.21 -5.68 15.80
N ASN A 567 37.95 -6.67 15.25
CA ASN A 567 38.22 -6.72 13.82
C ASN A 567 36.97 -7.01 12.98
N GLU A 568 36.05 -7.83 13.50
CA GLU A 568 34.76 -8.09 12.87
C GLU A 568 33.88 -6.82 12.87
N ALA A 569 33.80 -6.11 14.00
CA ALA A 569 33.08 -4.85 14.10
C ALA A 569 33.64 -3.79 13.14
N ALA A 570 34.96 -3.66 13.06
CA ALA A 570 35.62 -2.74 12.12
C ALA A 570 35.31 -3.09 10.65
N ARG A 571 35.24 -4.38 10.30
CA ARG A 571 34.88 -4.82 8.94
C ARG A 571 33.44 -4.48 8.58
N ARG A 572 32.50 -4.67 9.52
CA ARG A 572 31.09 -4.29 9.35
C ARG A 572 30.89 -2.79 9.16
N LEU A 573 31.61 -1.98 9.94
CA LEU A 573 31.54 -0.52 9.81
C LEU A 573 32.08 -0.04 8.46
N ARG A 574 33.17 -0.65 7.95
CA ARG A 574 33.68 -0.35 6.60
C ARG A 574 32.70 -0.76 5.51
N ALA A 575 32.09 -1.94 5.60
CA ALA A 575 31.09 -2.40 4.64
C ALA A 575 29.86 -1.46 4.59
N CYS A 576 29.40 -0.99 5.76
CA CYS A 576 28.33 -0.01 5.85
C CYS A 576 28.72 1.34 5.20
N ALA A 577 29.94 1.82 5.44
CA ALA A 577 30.44 3.04 4.81
C ALA A 577 30.52 2.91 3.28
N GLU A 578 31.00 1.77 2.77
CA GLU A 578 31.03 1.49 1.32
C GLU A 578 29.62 1.39 0.71
N GLU A 579 28.64 0.83 1.41
CA GLU A 579 27.23 0.78 0.94
C GLU A 579 26.54 2.15 0.90
N ILE A 580 26.98 3.08 1.74
CA ILE A 580 26.48 4.47 1.72
C ILE A 580 27.09 5.25 0.54
N ASP A 581 28.39 5.07 0.27
CA ASP A 581 29.17 5.91 -0.65
C ASP A 581 29.35 5.35 -2.08
N ARG A 582 28.80 4.15 -2.38
CA ARG A 582 28.82 3.60 -3.75
C ARG A 582 28.15 4.56 -4.73
N SER A 583 28.94 5.07 -5.68
CA SER A 583 28.60 6.18 -6.58
C SER A 583 27.33 6.03 -7.42
N GLU A 584 26.93 4.81 -7.82
CA GLU A 584 25.76 4.60 -8.69
C GLU A 584 24.64 3.74 -8.08
N THR A 585 24.94 3.00 -7.01
CA THR A 585 24.04 2.00 -6.41
C THR A 585 23.95 2.09 -4.88
N GLY A 586 24.64 3.05 -4.28
CA GLY A 586 24.64 3.26 -2.83
C GLY A 586 23.36 3.93 -2.32
N THR A 587 23.18 3.87 -1.01
CA THR A 587 22.00 4.43 -0.32
C THR A 587 21.84 5.93 -0.57
N ARG A 588 22.95 6.67 -0.68
CA ARG A 588 22.96 8.10 -1.03
C ARG A 588 22.38 8.35 -2.43
N ALA A 589 22.86 7.64 -3.44
CA ALA A 589 22.40 7.79 -4.83
C ALA A 589 20.91 7.43 -4.99
N VAL A 590 20.42 6.45 -4.21
CA VAL A 590 18.98 6.12 -4.16
C VAL A 590 18.17 7.25 -3.55
N ALA A 591 18.65 7.87 -2.46
CA ALA A 591 17.97 9.01 -1.84
C ALA A 591 17.97 10.25 -2.75
N GLU A 592 19.08 10.56 -3.40
CA GLU A 592 19.17 11.66 -4.39
C GLU A 592 18.18 11.43 -5.55
N ARG A 593 18.10 10.20 -6.08
CA ARG A 593 17.12 9.84 -7.11
C ARG A 593 15.66 9.98 -6.65
N GLN A 594 15.35 9.61 -5.40
CA GLN A 594 14.00 9.78 -4.85
C GLN A 594 13.60 11.26 -4.74
N VAL A 595 14.55 12.14 -4.40
CA VAL A 595 14.33 13.59 -4.36
C VAL A 595 14.10 14.13 -5.76
N GLU A 596 14.93 13.75 -6.74
CA GLU A 596 14.75 14.15 -8.14
C GLU A 596 13.40 13.66 -8.70
N GLU A 597 13.04 12.40 -8.45
CA GLU A 597 11.77 11.82 -8.88
C GLU A 597 10.56 12.56 -8.27
N TYR A 598 10.63 12.95 -7.00
CA TYR A 598 9.59 13.76 -6.35
C TYR A 598 9.42 15.12 -7.03
N PHE A 599 10.52 15.83 -7.31
CA PHE A 599 10.47 17.13 -7.97
C PHE A 599 10.08 17.03 -9.45
N GLU A 600 10.44 15.96 -10.15
CA GLU A 600 9.93 15.69 -11.50
C GLU A 600 8.41 15.48 -11.50
N VAL A 601 7.89 14.71 -10.55
CA VAL A 601 6.44 14.48 -10.41
C VAL A 601 5.72 15.79 -10.10
N LEU A 602 6.29 16.63 -9.23
CA LEU A 602 5.76 17.96 -8.92
C LEU A 602 5.75 18.87 -10.15
N ALA A 603 6.86 18.92 -10.90
CA ALA A 603 6.97 19.71 -12.13
C ALA A 603 5.94 19.27 -13.18
N LYS A 604 5.77 17.95 -13.37
CA LYS A 604 4.73 17.39 -14.25
C LYS A 604 3.32 17.81 -13.81
N ARG A 605 3.03 17.81 -12.50
CA ARG A 605 1.73 18.25 -11.97
C ARG A 605 1.46 19.74 -12.24
N VAL A 606 2.44 20.61 -11.97
CA VAL A 606 2.34 22.04 -12.26
C VAL A 606 2.16 22.29 -13.77
N GLN A 607 2.88 21.55 -14.62
CA GLN A 607 2.73 21.66 -16.07
C GLN A 607 1.33 21.22 -16.56
N GLN A 608 0.77 20.15 -15.98
CA GLN A 608 -0.61 19.71 -16.26
C GLN A 608 -1.63 20.77 -15.83
N GLN A 609 -1.49 21.35 -14.64
CA GLN A 609 -2.37 22.43 -14.16
C GLN A 609 -2.28 23.66 -15.08
N ARG A 610 -1.08 24.06 -15.50
CA ARG A 610 -0.87 25.15 -16.46
C ARG A 610 -1.54 24.87 -17.81
N GLN A 611 -1.43 23.65 -18.32
CA GLN A 611 -2.05 23.26 -19.59
C GLN A 611 -3.59 23.25 -19.48
N ALA A 612 -4.13 22.76 -18.37
CA ALA A 612 -5.56 22.80 -18.10
C ALA A 612 -6.09 24.25 -18.04
N ALA A 613 -5.38 25.13 -17.33
CA ALA A 613 -5.72 26.56 -17.25
C ALA A 613 -5.71 27.24 -18.63
N ARG A 614 -4.70 26.97 -19.46
CA ARG A 614 -4.63 27.48 -20.84
C ARG A 614 -5.78 26.99 -21.71
N THR A 615 -6.13 25.71 -21.59
CA THR A 615 -7.22 25.10 -22.36
C THR A 615 -8.57 25.71 -21.96
N ALA A 616 -8.80 25.92 -20.65
CA ALA A 616 -10.00 26.59 -20.15
C ALA A 616 -10.09 28.04 -20.65
N LEU A 617 -8.99 28.78 -20.65
CA LEU A 617 -8.93 30.14 -21.19
C LEU A 617 -9.25 30.18 -22.68
N GLN A 618 -8.65 29.30 -23.47
CA GLN A 618 -8.91 29.19 -24.90
C GLN A 618 -10.38 28.86 -25.18
N ALA A 619 -10.96 27.91 -24.45
CA ALA A 619 -12.37 27.54 -24.58
C ALA A 619 -13.30 28.73 -24.27
N HIS A 620 -13.04 29.47 -23.19
CA HIS A 620 -13.84 30.63 -22.82
C HIS A 620 -13.75 31.75 -23.87
N VAL A 621 -12.54 32.05 -24.36
CA VAL A 621 -12.33 33.06 -25.40
C VAL A 621 -13.04 32.66 -26.71
N GLN A 622 -12.93 31.39 -27.12
CA GLN A 622 -13.64 30.88 -28.30
C GLN A 622 -15.17 30.98 -28.14
N GLN A 623 -15.69 30.63 -26.97
CA GLN A 623 -17.12 30.75 -26.68
C GLN A 623 -17.60 32.21 -26.71
N ARG A 624 -16.84 33.14 -26.12
CA ARG A 624 -17.16 34.58 -26.18
C ARG A 624 -17.13 35.11 -27.61
N LEU A 625 -16.10 34.76 -28.38
CA LEU A 625 -16.00 35.14 -29.80
C LEU A 625 -17.16 34.58 -30.61
N SER A 626 -17.55 33.33 -30.38
CA SER A 626 -18.72 32.73 -31.04
C SER A 626 -20.01 33.49 -30.69
N CYS A 627 -20.21 33.85 -29.42
CA CYS A 627 -21.39 34.60 -28.99
C CYS A 627 -21.46 35.99 -29.65
N VAL A 628 -20.33 36.71 -29.68
CA VAL A 628 -20.24 38.02 -30.34
C VAL A 628 -20.48 37.90 -31.85
N ASN A 629 -19.90 36.89 -32.51
CA ASN A 629 -20.14 36.65 -33.94
C ASN A 629 -21.61 36.35 -34.23
N THR A 630 -22.28 35.54 -33.40
CA THR A 630 -23.73 35.29 -33.53
C THR A 630 -24.55 36.57 -33.33
N GLN A 631 -24.17 37.45 -32.40
CA GLN A 631 -24.83 38.76 -32.24
C GLN A 631 -24.61 39.67 -33.46
N LEU A 632 -23.41 39.66 -34.06
CA LEU A 632 -23.12 40.40 -35.29
C LEU A 632 -23.92 39.88 -36.49
N GLU A 633 -24.07 38.55 -36.61
CA GLU A 633 -24.93 37.92 -37.63
C GLU A 633 -26.41 38.31 -37.44
N GLN A 634 -26.93 38.26 -36.21
CA GLN A 634 -28.29 38.70 -35.90
C GLN A 634 -28.52 40.18 -36.23
N LEU A 635 -27.55 41.05 -35.93
CA LEU A 635 -27.60 42.46 -36.31
C LEU A 635 -27.60 42.64 -37.83
N ALA A 636 -26.79 41.87 -38.57
CA ALA A 636 -26.75 41.92 -40.03
C ALA A 636 -28.09 41.49 -40.65
N ASP A 637 -28.72 40.44 -40.13
CA ASP A 637 -30.04 39.98 -40.57
C ASP A 637 -31.14 41.02 -40.32
N LEU A 638 -31.12 41.67 -39.15
CA LEU A 638 -32.02 42.79 -38.84
C LEU A 638 -31.82 43.96 -39.81
N LEU A 639 -30.56 44.30 -40.11
CA LEU A 639 -30.21 45.39 -41.03
C LEU A 639 -30.67 45.10 -42.47
N ASN A 640 -30.52 43.85 -42.93
CA ASN A 640 -31.03 43.40 -44.23
C ASN A 640 -32.56 43.47 -44.28
N GLY A 641 -33.25 43.08 -43.21
CA GLY A 641 -34.70 43.18 -43.10
C GLY A 641 -35.21 44.63 -43.18
N VAL A 642 -34.56 45.55 -42.46
CA VAL A 642 -34.89 46.98 -42.50
C VAL A 642 -34.60 47.57 -43.88
N THR A 643 -33.48 47.20 -44.52
CA THR A 643 -33.11 47.68 -45.86
C THR A 643 -34.13 47.24 -46.90
N SER A 644 -34.54 45.96 -46.88
CA SER A 644 -35.56 45.43 -47.80
C SER A 644 -36.92 46.10 -47.64
N ALA A 645 -37.37 46.31 -46.39
CA ALA A 645 -38.63 47.01 -46.14
C ALA A 645 -38.57 48.49 -46.56
N THR A 646 -37.41 49.14 -46.42
CA THR A 646 -37.20 50.53 -46.86
C THR A 646 -37.21 50.65 -48.38
N GLU A 647 -36.62 49.69 -49.10
CA GLU A 647 -36.71 49.62 -50.57
C GLU A 647 -38.13 49.38 -51.06
N GLN A 648 -38.89 48.48 -50.41
CA GLN A 648 -40.31 48.25 -50.74
C GLN A 648 -41.17 49.50 -50.55
N LEU A 649 -40.98 50.23 -49.45
CA LEU A 649 -41.69 51.48 -49.19
C LEU A 649 -41.27 52.60 -50.16
N SER A 650 -39.98 52.68 -50.52
CA SER A 650 -39.46 53.67 -51.47
C SER A 650 -39.90 53.39 -52.91
N GLY A 651 -39.95 52.12 -53.32
CA GLY A 651 -40.47 51.71 -54.63
C GLY A 651 -41.97 51.96 -54.77
N ALA A 652 -42.74 51.76 -53.69
CA ALA A 652 -44.16 52.04 -53.69
C ALA A 652 -44.49 53.53 -53.81
N LEU A 653 -43.65 54.42 -53.28
CA LEU A 653 -43.80 55.87 -53.44
C LEU A 653 -43.67 56.35 -54.90
N ALA A 654 -43.13 55.52 -55.80
CA ALA A 654 -43.00 55.82 -57.22
C ALA A 654 -44.18 55.28 -58.09
N LEU A 655 -45.16 54.59 -57.49
CA LEU A 655 -46.30 54.01 -58.20
C LEU A 655 -47.40 55.05 -58.49
N PRO A 656 -48.20 54.88 -59.56
CA PRO A 656 -49.38 55.70 -59.83
C PRO A 656 -50.46 55.59 -58.73
N ASP A 657 -51.20 56.68 -58.47
CA ASP A 657 -52.16 56.80 -57.36
C ASP A 657 -53.18 55.64 -57.23
N LEU A 658 -53.61 55.06 -58.35
CA LEU A 658 -54.58 53.96 -58.37
C LEU A 658 -53.98 52.63 -57.90
N GLU A 659 -52.71 52.35 -58.24
CA GLU A 659 -51.98 51.15 -57.84
C GLU A 659 -51.50 51.25 -56.40
N LEU A 660 -51.15 52.46 -55.95
CA LEU A 660 -50.83 52.76 -54.56
C LEU A 660 -52.00 52.46 -53.61
N LEU A 661 -53.23 52.78 -54.03
CA LEU A 661 -54.46 52.47 -53.28
C LEU A 661 -54.72 50.96 -53.16
N ALA A 662 -54.36 50.18 -54.18
CA ALA A 662 -54.47 48.72 -54.17
C ALA A 662 -53.41 48.05 -53.28
N ALA A 663 -52.19 48.61 -53.23
CA ALA A 663 -51.07 48.12 -52.41
C ALA A 663 -51.11 48.59 -50.94
N LYS A 664 -52.05 49.46 -50.57
CA LYS A 664 -52.25 49.98 -49.20
C LYS A 664 -52.15 48.94 -48.07
N PRO A 665 -52.80 47.75 -48.13
CA PRO A 665 -52.70 46.77 -47.05
C PRO A 665 -51.31 46.14 -46.92
N GLU A 666 -50.60 45.94 -48.04
CA GLU A 666 -49.22 45.40 -48.04
C GLU A 666 -48.23 46.42 -47.49
N LEU A 667 -48.38 47.70 -47.83
CA LEU A 667 -47.56 48.80 -47.29
C LEU A 667 -47.78 49.01 -45.79
N ALA A 668 -49.02 48.89 -45.32
CA ALA A 668 -49.34 48.95 -43.91
C ALA A 668 -48.67 47.80 -43.14
N ALA A 669 -48.64 46.58 -43.71
CA ALA A 669 -47.97 45.43 -43.12
C ALA A 669 -46.43 45.59 -43.10
N ALA A 670 -45.83 46.10 -44.18
CA ALA A 670 -44.40 46.38 -44.24
C ALA A 670 -43.97 47.43 -43.21
N ALA A 671 -44.73 48.53 -43.07
CA ALA A 671 -44.48 49.57 -42.07
C ALA A 671 -44.63 49.06 -40.62
N LEU A 672 -45.60 48.18 -40.36
CA LEU A 672 -45.77 47.53 -39.05
C LEU A 672 -44.60 46.60 -38.71
N THR A 673 -44.05 45.93 -39.73
CA THR A 673 -42.88 45.06 -39.58
C THR A 673 -41.63 45.85 -39.25
N VAL A 674 -41.42 47.01 -39.89
CA VAL A 674 -40.33 47.95 -39.56
C VAL A 674 -40.48 48.50 -38.14
N ALA A 675 -41.69 48.90 -37.73
CA ALA A 675 -41.95 49.40 -36.39
C ALA A 675 -41.68 48.33 -35.30
N LYS A 676 -42.01 47.07 -35.58
CA LYS A 676 -41.69 45.94 -34.70
C LYS A 676 -40.19 45.69 -34.61
N GLN A 677 -39.50 45.66 -35.76
CA GLN A 677 -38.05 45.49 -35.82
C GLN A 677 -37.29 46.66 -35.15
N GLN A 678 -37.83 47.88 -35.19
CA GLN A 678 -37.27 49.04 -34.51
C GLN A 678 -37.33 48.90 -32.97
N ALA A 679 -38.43 48.34 -32.44
CA ALA A 679 -38.56 48.05 -31.02
C ALA A 679 -37.60 46.93 -30.57
N ASP A 680 -37.50 45.85 -31.35
CA ASP A 680 -36.59 44.73 -31.09
C ASP A 680 -35.10 45.17 -31.15
N CYS A 681 -34.76 46.08 -32.07
CA CYS A 681 -33.41 46.62 -32.22
C CYS A 681 -33.03 47.55 -31.06
N ALA A 682 -33.97 48.35 -30.54
CA ALA A 682 -33.72 49.21 -29.37
C ALA A 682 -33.42 48.40 -28.09
N ASP A 683 -34.11 47.28 -27.86
CA ASP A 683 -33.83 46.36 -26.75
C ASP A 683 -32.50 45.62 -26.95
N THR A 684 -32.18 45.23 -28.19
CA THR A 684 -30.91 44.56 -28.52
C THR A 684 -29.71 45.49 -28.32
N LEU A 685 -29.80 46.75 -28.75
CA LEU A 685 -28.75 47.78 -28.59
C LEU A 685 -28.56 48.20 -27.13
N ALA A 686 -29.63 48.21 -26.32
CA ALA A 686 -29.53 48.52 -24.88
C ALA A 686 -28.77 47.44 -24.08
N ARG A 687 -28.71 46.21 -24.59
CA ARG A 687 -28.01 45.07 -23.94
C ARG A 687 -26.54 44.93 -24.36
N LEU A 688 -26.08 45.70 -25.34
CA LEU A 688 -24.70 45.66 -25.84
C LEU A 688 -23.81 46.63 -25.05
N ALA A 689 -23.16 46.13 -24.01
CA ALA A 689 -22.02 46.79 -23.37
C ALA A 689 -20.73 46.05 -23.76
N PRO A 690 -19.91 46.59 -24.69
CA PRO A 690 -18.71 45.90 -25.15
C PRO A 690 -17.58 46.08 -24.13
N ASP A 691 -17.49 45.19 -23.14
CA ASP A 691 -16.30 45.03 -22.32
C ASP A 691 -15.36 44.00 -22.97
N ALA A 692 -14.22 44.48 -23.45
CA ALA A 692 -13.18 43.66 -24.09
C ALA A 692 -12.30 42.90 -23.07
N SER A 693 -12.40 43.22 -21.78
CA SER A 693 -11.59 42.59 -20.76
C SER A 693 -12.01 41.13 -20.50
N VAL A 694 -11.02 40.27 -20.21
CA VAL A 694 -11.24 38.93 -19.69
C VAL A 694 -10.80 38.96 -18.21
N PRO A 695 -11.72 39.17 -17.26
CA PRO A 695 -11.37 39.15 -15.85
C PRO A 695 -10.86 37.75 -15.45
N LEU A 696 -9.62 37.69 -14.97
CA LEU A 696 -8.95 36.48 -14.49
C LEU A 696 -8.73 36.60 -12.99
N THR A 697 -9.06 35.54 -12.26
CA THR A 697 -8.75 35.45 -10.83
C THR A 697 -8.15 34.09 -10.52
N PHE A 698 -7.01 34.10 -9.82
CA PHE A 698 -6.43 32.89 -9.30
C PHE A 698 -6.98 32.64 -7.90
N THR A 699 -7.45 31.42 -7.70
CA THR A 699 -7.92 30.94 -6.40
C THR A 699 -6.73 30.34 -5.64
N ARG A 700 -6.83 30.26 -4.30
CA ARG A 700 -5.75 29.70 -3.47
C ARG A 700 -5.43 28.23 -3.74
N ASP A 701 -6.36 27.47 -4.33
CA ASP A 701 -6.16 26.09 -4.81
C ASP A 701 -5.54 26.04 -6.22
N HIS A 702 -4.90 27.13 -6.66
CA HIS A 702 -4.23 27.26 -7.96
C HIS A 702 -5.14 27.03 -9.18
N ARG A 703 -6.45 27.20 -9.03
CA ARG A 703 -7.40 27.12 -10.14
C ARG A 703 -7.61 28.48 -10.78
N LEU A 704 -7.72 28.47 -12.11
CA LEU A 704 -8.04 29.65 -12.91
C LEU A 704 -9.56 29.83 -12.94
N HIS A 705 -10.04 30.97 -12.46
CA HIS A 705 -11.41 31.43 -12.68
C HIS A 705 -11.46 32.48 -13.79
N ILE A 706 -12.48 32.38 -14.64
CA ILE A 706 -12.66 33.25 -15.81
C ILE A 706 -14.09 33.81 -15.75
N GLY A 707 -14.23 35.09 -15.40
CA GLY A 707 -15.53 35.74 -15.28
C GLY A 707 -15.51 36.97 -14.35
N PRO A 708 -16.51 37.87 -14.47
CA PRO A 708 -16.56 39.13 -13.71
C PRO A 708 -16.85 38.91 -12.22
N LYS A 709 -17.47 37.78 -11.86
CA LYS A 709 -17.71 37.34 -10.49
C LYS A 709 -17.10 35.97 -10.30
N LEU A 710 -16.45 35.76 -9.16
CA LEU A 710 -15.78 34.51 -8.81
C LEU A 710 -16.80 33.44 -8.44
N GLU A 711 -16.97 32.40 -9.26
CA GLU A 711 -17.93 31.32 -8.97
C GLU A 711 -17.27 30.25 -8.10
N MET A 712 -17.89 29.92 -6.97
CA MET A 712 -17.38 28.89 -6.07
C MET A 712 -18.47 27.98 -5.56
N ARG A 713 -18.06 26.78 -5.15
CA ARG A 713 -18.92 25.78 -4.55
C ARG A 713 -18.61 25.66 -3.06
N ALA A 714 -19.64 25.92 -2.26
CA ALA A 714 -19.64 25.69 -0.82
C ALA A 714 -20.63 24.57 -0.46
N VAL A 715 -20.31 23.75 0.53
CA VAL A 715 -21.21 22.70 1.03
C VAL A 715 -21.56 22.99 2.49
N LEU A 716 -22.85 23.06 2.81
CA LEU A 716 -23.32 23.19 4.20
C LEU A 716 -23.59 21.81 4.79
N LEU A 717 -22.87 21.50 5.87
CA LEU A 717 -23.00 20.27 6.65
C LEU A 717 -23.27 20.58 8.12
N GLY A 718 -23.75 19.60 8.87
CA GLY A 718 -24.12 19.76 10.27
C GLY A 718 -25.32 18.89 10.65
N LEU A 719 -25.58 18.75 11.94
CA LEU A 719 -26.65 17.89 12.45
C LEU A 719 -28.04 18.36 11.99
N ASP A 720 -29.00 17.44 12.00
CA ASP A 720 -30.41 17.76 11.79
C ASP A 720 -30.95 18.70 12.89
N GLY A 721 -31.69 19.73 12.48
CA GLY A 721 -32.17 20.77 13.40
C GLY A 721 -31.15 21.85 13.77
N ALA A 722 -29.90 21.77 13.30
CA ALA A 722 -28.88 22.80 13.53
C ALA A 722 -29.17 24.14 12.82
N GLY A 723 -30.11 24.18 11.87
CA GLY A 723 -30.55 25.40 11.19
C GLY A 723 -29.84 25.71 9.86
N LYS A 724 -29.21 24.73 9.21
CA LYS A 724 -28.52 24.88 7.90
C LYS A 724 -29.40 25.54 6.84
N THR A 725 -30.57 24.97 6.59
CA THR A 725 -31.54 25.47 5.60
C THR A 725 -32.09 26.83 5.99
N SER A 726 -32.32 27.08 7.27
CA SER A 726 -32.76 28.39 7.78
C SER A 726 -31.70 29.48 7.56
N ILE A 727 -30.42 29.17 7.74
CA ILE A 727 -29.30 30.08 7.42
C ILE A 727 -29.26 30.38 5.91
N LEU A 728 -29.44 29.36 5.07
CA LEU A 728 -29.43 29.51 3.61
C LEU A 728 -30.57 30.40 3.10
N PHE A 729 -31.80 30.19 3.58
CA PHE A 729 -32.94 31.04 3.21
C PHE A 729 -32.79 32.48 3.72
N ARG A 730 -32.22 32.66 4.91
CA ARG A 730 -31.92 33.99 5.46
C ARG A 730 -30.91 34.75 4.61
N LEU A 731 -29.86 34.07 4.13
CA LEU A 731 -28.86 34.68 3.24
C LEU A 731 -29.42 35.04 1.85
N LYS A 732 -30.38 34.27 1.32
CA LYS A 732 -30.92 34.46 -0.03
C LYS A 732 -32.09 35.47 -0.10
N GLN A 733 -33.06 35.36 0.81
CA GLN A 733 -34.34 36.08 0.73
C GLN A 733 -34.60 36.99 1.95
N ASN A 734 -33.67 37.03 2.90
CA ASN A 734 -33.83 37.67 4.20
C ASN A 734 -35.09 37.18 4.95
N GLU A 735 -35.60 35.99 4.63
CA GLU A 735 -36.80 35.39 5.19
C GLU A 735 -36.43 34.22 6.10
N PHE A 736 -37.07 34.11 7.26
CA PHE A 736 -36.82 33.04 8.22
C PHE A 736 -37.79 31.88 8.00
N VAL A 737 -37.25 30.71 7.70
CA VAL A 737 -38.01 29.45 7.63
C VAL A 737 -37.65 28.60 8.84
N SER A 738 -38.64 28.17 9.62
CA SER A 738 -38.44 27.28 10.77
C SER A 738 -37.74 25.99 10.33
N ALA A 739 -36.76 25.53 11.12
CA ALA A 739 -35.90 24.40 10.77
C ALA A 739 -36.68 23.07 10.66
N VAL A 740 -37.18 22.75 9.47
CA VAL A 740 -37.65 21.41 9.10
C VAL A 740 -36.46 20.61 8.59
N PRO A 741 -36.31 19.31 8.93
CA PRO A 741 -35.21 18.49 8.42
C PRO A 741 -35.25 18.40 6.89
N THR A 742 -34.17 18.79 6.23
CA THR A 742 -34.02 18.72 4.77
C THR A 742 -34.03 17.26 4.31
N ILE A 743 -34.96 16.91 3.42
CA ILE A 743 -35.03 15.60 2.78
C ILE A 743 -34.19 15.68 1.50
N GLY A 744 -33.01 15.06 1.49
CA GLY A 744 -32.10 15.08 0.34
C GLY A 744 -31.11 16.24 0.38
N PHE A 745 -31.11 17.08 -0.65
CA PHE A 745 -30.21 18.23 -0.80
C PHE A 745 -30.91 19.41 -1.48
N ASN A 746 -30.53 20.63 -1.12
CA ASN A 746 -30.95 21.87 -1.77
C ASN A 746 -29.73 22.59 -2.36
N VAL A 747 -29.86 23.16 -3.55
CA VAL A 747 -28.78 23.91 -4.20
C VAL A 747 -29.26 25.34 -4.40
N GLU A 748 -28.54 26.27 -3.80
CA GLU A 748 -28.87 27.68 -3.91
C GLU A 748 -27.63 28.50 -4.20
N THR A 749 -27.78 29.48 -5.08
CA THR A 749 -26.70 30.40 -5.45
C THR A 749 -26.98 31.77 -4.86
N ILE A 750 -26.02 32.26 -4.08
CA ILE A 750 -26.07 33.59 -3.47
C ILE A 750 -24.99 34.45 -4.15
N GLU A 751 -25.37 35.65 -4.55
CA GLU A 751 -24.46 36.64 -5.10
C GLU A 751 -24.06 37.63 -4.00
N CYS A 752 -22.77 37.72 -3.72
CA CYS A 752 -22.18 38.66 -2.76
C CYS A 752 -21.14 39.48 -3.52
N ASP A 753 -21.35 40.80 -3.67
CA ASP A 753 -20.50 41.75 -4.39
C ASP A 753 -19.72 41.16 -5.60
N ASN A 754 -18.52 40.61 -5.35
CA ASN A 754 -17.60 40.08 -6.37
C ASN A 754 -17.52 38.53 -6.46
N VAL A 755 -18.29 37.78 -5.66
CA VAL A 755 -18.28 36.32 -5.56
C VAL A 755 -19.70 35.75 -5.70
N LYS A 756 -19.84 34.68 -6.46
CA LYS A 756 -21.07 33.91 -6.62
C LYS A 756 -20.89 32.55 -5.95
N LEU A 757 -21.49 32.40 -4.76
CA LEU A 757 -21.36 31.21 -3.92
C LEU A 757 -22.54 30.27 -4.17
N THR A 758 -22.25 29.08 -4.69
CA THR A 758 -23.25 28.00 -4.83
C THR A 758 -23.17 27.09 -3.63
N TYR A 759 -24.16 27.20 -2.76
CA TYR A 759 -24.32 26.43 -1.54
C TYR A 759 -25.09 25.14 -1.79
N TRP A 760 -24.49 24.02 -1.40
CA TRP A 760 -25.12 22.71 -1.38
C TRP A 760 -25.51 22.38 0.06
N ASP A 761 -26.78 22.59 0.40
CA ASP A 761 -27.33 22.26 1.72
C ASP A 761 -27.76 20.79 1.75
N VAL A 762 -27.03 19.98 2.51
CA VAL A 762 -27.25 18.53 2.58
C VAL A 762 -27.91 18.18 3.91
N GLY A 763 -28.93 17.32 3.87
CA GLY A 763 -29.64 16.89 5.05
C GLY A 763 -28.72 16.30 6.14
N GLY A 764 -28.97 16.71 7.38
CA GLY A 764 -28.16 16.33 8.55
C GLY A 764 -28.59 15.06 9.27
N SER A 765 -29.65 14.39 8.77
CA SER A 765 -30.21 13.21 9.41
C SER A 765 -29.20 12.07 9.38
N PRO A 766 -29.15 11.18 10.40
CA PRO A 766 -28.22 10.06 10.45
C PRO A 766 -28.24 9.18 9.18
N LYS A 767 -29.39 9.09 8.50
CA LYS A 767 -29.57 8.36 7.24
C LYS A 767 -28.90 9.03 6.03
N LEU A 768 -28.77 10.37 6.04
CA LEU A 768 -28.19 11.15 4.94
C LEU A 768 -26.70 11.48 5.14
N ARG A 769 -26.16 11.38 6.36
CA ARG A 769 -24.74 11.63 6.66
C ARG A 769 -23.75 10.81 5.82
N PRO A 770 -23.98 9.51 5.54
CA PRO A 770 -23.09 8.74 4.66
C PRO A 770 -23.03 9.29 3.22
N LEU A 771 -24.06 10.02 2.79
CA LEU A 771 -24.12 10.62 1.46
C LEU A 771 -23.31 11.91 1.35
N TRP A 772 -22.87 12.51 2.46
CA TRP A 772 -22.03 13.72 2.45
C TRP A 772 -20.79 13.55 1.59
N ARG A 773 -20.21 12.34 1.56
CA ARG A 773 -19.06 11.98 0.72
C ARG A 773 -19.25 12.21 -0.77
N HIS A 774 -20.48 12.08 -1.27
CA HIS A 774 -20.76 12.35 -2.69
C HIS A 774 -20.69 13.83 -3.04
N TYR A 775 -20.71 14.72 -2.04
CA TYR A 775 -20.70 16.17 -2.23
C TYR A 775 -19.33 16.80 -2.03
N TYR A 776 -18.30 16.06 -1.59
CA TYR A 776 -16.95 16.61 -1.35
C TYR A 776 -16.19 16.99 -2.63
N LEU A 777 -16.42 16.24 -3.72
CA LEU A 777 -15.80 16.47 -5.03
C LEU A 777 -15.99 17.92 -5.50
N ASN A 778 -14.88 18.60 -5.79
CA ASN A 778 -14.84 20.01 -6.26
C ASN A 778 -15.44 21.02 -5.26
N THR A 779 -15.39 20.75 -3.96
CA THR A 779 -15.78 21.72 -2.93
C THR A 779 -14.59 22.61 -2.55
N GLN A 780 -14.74 23.93 -2.68
CA GLN A 780 -13.71 24.89 -2.27
C GLN A 780 -13.88 25.33 -0.81
N CYS A 781 -15.12 25.30 -0.30
CA CYS A 781 -15.44 25.70 1.07
C CYS A 781 -16.41 24.72 1.73
N LEU A 782 -16.10 24.30 2.96
CA LEU A 782 -17.03 23.55 3.80
C LEU A 782 -17.55 24.45 4.92
N VAL A 783 -18.87 24.54 5.06
CA VAL A 783 -19.53 25.26 6.15
C VAL A 783 -20.17 24.25 7.09
N PHE A 784 -19.67 24.14 8.32
CA PHE A 784 -20.22 23.25 9.34
C PHE A 784 -21.06 24.04 10.35
N VAL A 785 -22.35 23.72 10.45
CA VAL A 785 -23.30 24.41 11.34
C VAL A 785 -23.48 23.62 12.64
N ILE A 786 -23.22 24.27 13.76
CA ILE A 786 -23.37 23.75 15.12
C ILE A 786 -24.56 24.43 15.79
N ASP A 787 -25.38 23.65 16.50
CA ASP A 787 -26.43 24.18 17.37
C ASP A 787 -25.86 24.48 18.76
N SER A 788 -25.71 25.75 19.12
CA SER A 788 -25.12 26.14 20.42
C SER A 788 -26.03 25.89 21.63
N CYS A 789 -27.33 25.61 21.41
CA CYS A 789 -28.30 25.40 22.50
C CYS A 789 -28.42 23.93 22.90
N ASP A 790 -27.99 23.01 22.05
CA ASP A 790 -28.16 21.58 22.27
C ASP A 790 -26.89 20.95 22.85
N SER A 791 -26.74 21.07 24.16
CA SER A 791 -25.59 20.53 24.90
C SER A 791 -25.48 18.99 24.86
N ALA A 792 -26.59 18.28 24.61
CA ALA A 792 -26.61 16.82 24.55
C ALA A 792 -26.08 16.28 23.22
N ARG A 793 -26.35 16.97 22.10
CA ARG A 793 -25.86 16.58 20.76
C ARG A 793 -24.53 17.22 20.37
N LEU A 794 -23.93 18.01 21.26
CA LEU A 794 -22.64 18.67 21.03
C LEU A 794 -21.50 17.67 20.77
N GLU A 795 -21.46 16.56 21.51
CA GLU A 795 -20.46 15.49 21.32
C GLU A 795 -20.65 14.75 19.99
N GLU A 796 -21.90 14.61 19.55
CA GLU A 796 -22.21 14.05 18.24
C GLU A 796 -21.70 14.97 17.11
N ALA A 797 -21.92 16.28 17.24
CA ALA A 797 -21.41 17.27 16.30
C ALA A 797 -19.87 17.27 16.26
N PHE A 798 -19.20 17.12 17.40
CA PHE A 798 -17.75 17.01 17.48
C PHE A 798 -17.19 15.76 16.78
N ASN A 799 -17.82 14.60 16.98
CA ASN A 799 -17.42 13.36 16.33
C ASN A 799 -17.57 13.45 14.81
N GLU A 800 -18.67 14.04 14.32
CA GLU A 800 -18.87 14.25 12.88
C GLU A 800 -17.89 15.27 12.31
N LEU A 801 -17.61 16.36 13.03
CA LEU A 801 -16.59 17.33 12.64
C LEU A 801 -15.20 16.68 12.54
N THR A 802 -14.83 15.84 13.50
CA THR A 802 -13.55 15.12 13.50
C THR A 802 -13.43 14.17 12.30
N LYS A 803 -14.53 13.48 11.95
CA LYS A 803 -14.58 12.65 10.73
C LYS A 803 -14.37 13.50 9.48
N LEU A 804 -15.03 14.66 9.37
CA LEU A 804 -14.91 15.55 8.22
C LEU A 804 -13.48 16.08 8.04
N LEU A 805 -12.77 16.38 9.12
CA LEU A 805 -11.38 16.88 9.07
C LEU A 805 -10.36 15.81 8.64
N GLN A 806 -10.66 14.53 8.88
CA GLN A 806 -9.82 13.38 8.49
C GLN A 806 -9.97 12.98 7.02
N GLU A 807 -11.01 13.46 6.32
CA GLU A 807 -11.23 13.10 4.92
C GLU A 807 -10.17 13.76 4.00
N PRO A 808 -9.47 12.98 3.15
CA PRO A 808 -8.38 13.48 2.32
C PRO A 808 -8.87 14.38 1.17
N GLU A 809 -10.11 14.20 0.73
CA GLU A 809 -10.74 14.97 -0.36
C GLU A 809 -10.98 16.43 0.01
N LEU A 810 -11.09 16.72 1.32
CA LEU A 810 -11.29 18.07 1.84
C LEU A 810 -9.98 18.73 2.28
N LYS A 811 -8.80 18.14 2.00
CA LYS A 811 -7.49 18.61 2.48
C LYS A 811 -7.19 20.08 2.14
N GLU A 812 -7.62 20.51 0.96
CA GLU A 812 -7.35 21.84 0.40
C GLU A 812 -8.54 22.81 0.54
N ALA A 813 -9.67 22.37 1.11
CA ALA A 813 -10.87 23.19 1.26
C ALA A 813 -10.79 24.08 2.53
N SER A 814 -11.26 25.33 2.42
CA SER A 814 -11.39 26.24 3.56
C SER A 814 -12.56 25.83 4.46
N PHE A 815 -12.39 25.93 5.77
CA PHE A 815 -13.34 25.39 6.75
C PHE A 815 -13.99 26.50 7.58
N LEU A 816 -15.30 26.71 7.43
CA LEU A 816 -16.05 27.67 8.23
C LEU A 816 -16.96 26.95 9.22
N ILE A 817 -16.91 27.33 10.50
CA ILE A 817 -17.78 26.82 11.55
C ILE A 817 -18.78 27.92 11.94
N LEU A 818 -20.06 27.62 11.80
CA LEU A 818 -21.15 28.51 12.20
C LEU A 818 -21.76 28.00 13.51
N ALA A 819 -21.56 28.75 14.60
CA ALA A 819 -22.18 28.47 15.89
C ALA A 819 -23.56 29.17 15.95
N ASN A 820 -24.62 28.44 15.63
CA ASN A 820 -25.97 28.96 15.44
C ASN A 820 -26.78 29.01 16.76
N LYS A 821 -27.81 29.88 16.80
CA LYS A 821 -28.73 30.11 17.93
C LYS A 821 -28.08 30.72 19.18
N GLN A 822 -27.03 31.52 19.00
CA GLN A 822 -26.33 32.22 20.11
C GLN A 822 -27.22 33.21 20.89
N SER A 823 -28.35 33.64 20.32
CA SER A 823 -29.32 34.55 20.94
C SER A 823 -30.28 33.89 21.94
N SER A 824 -30.28 32.55 22.03
CA SER A 824 -31.21 31.79 22.87
C SER A 824 -30.68 31.59 24.30
N PRO A 825 -31.55 31.62 25.34
CA PRO A 825 -31.14 31.45 26.73
C PRO A 825 -30.66 30.02 26.97
N GLY A 826 -29.35 29.84 27.18
CA GLY A 826 -28.69 28.53 27.33
C GLY A 826 -27.65 28.19 26.25
N ALA A 827 -27.37 29.11 25.32
CA ALA A 827 -26.33 28.93 24.31
C ALA A 827 -24.92 28.91 24.92
N ILE A 828 -24.09 27.98 24.44
CA ILE A 828 -22.66 27.90 24.79
C ILE A 828 -21.89 28.99 24.03
N THR A 829 -21.01 29.72 24.73
CA THR A 829 -20.18 30.77 24.11
C THR A 829 -19.13 30.18 23.16
N ILE A 830 -18.59 31.01 22.27
CA ILE A 830 -17.58 30.57 21.28
C ILE A 830 -16.33 30.06 21.99
N GLU A 831 -15.88 30.71 23.07
CA GLU A 831 -14.66 30.34 23.79
C GLU A 831 -14.78 28.95 24.38
N ALA A 832 -15.93 28.64 24.98
CA ALA A 832 -16.23 27.33 25.53
C ALA A 832 -16.35 26.26 24.42
N LEU A 833 -16.87 26.60 23.24
CA LEU A 833 -16.87 25.70 22.08
C LEU A 833 -15.46 25.42 21.58
N MET A 834 -14.62 26.46 21.45
CA MET A 834 -13.23 26.33 20.99
C MET A 834 -12.40 25.43 21.91
N GLU A 835 -12.55 25.58 23.22
CA GLU A 835 -11.87 24.74 24.22
C GLU A 835 -12.37 23.29 24.16
N ARG A 836 -13.69 23.09 24.18
CA ARG A 836 -14.30 21.76 24.21
C ARG A 836 -14.04 20.95 22.94
N PHE A 837 -13.95 21.62 21.80
CA PHE A 837 -13.66 20.99 20.50
C PHE A 837 -12.15 20.95 20.21
N GLN A 838 -11.28 21.56 21.04
CA GLN A 838 -9.83 21.62 20.81
C GLN A 838 -9.46 22.04 19.37
N LEU A 839 -10.21 22.99 18.79
CA LEU A 839 -10.13 23.33 17.36
C LEU A 839 -8.73 23.76 16.92
N VAL A 840 -7.98 24.40 17.82
CA VAL A 840 -6.59 24.82 17.59
C VAL A 840 -5.65 23.63 17.35
N LYS A 841 -5.86 22.50 18.04
CA LYS A 841 -5.06 21.27 17.83
C LYS A 841 -5.54 20.49 16.60
N LEU A 842 -6.85 20.43 16.37
CA LEU A 842 -7.45 19.66 15.27
C LEU A 842 -7.26 20.30 13.89
N CYS A 843 -7.22 21.63 13.82
CA CYS A 843 -7.17 22.37 12.55
C CYS A 843 -5.81 23.06 12.30
N SER A 844 -4.74 22.66 12.99
CA SER A 844 -3.42 23.31 12.94
C SER A 844 -2.78 23.40 11.54
N THR A 845 -3.19 22.55 10.60
CA THR A 845 -2.65 22.49 9.23
C THR A 845 -3.57 23.11 8.18
N ARG A 846 -4.69 23.75 8.55
CA ARG A 846 -5.77 24.16 7.61
C ARG A 846 -6.25 25.59 7.88
N SER A 847 -6.82 26.25 6.87
CA SER A 847 -7.51 27.54 7.02
C SER A 847 -8.91 27.33 7.59
N TRP A 848 -9.17 27.87 8.80
CA TRP A 848 -10.48 27.75 9.44
C TRP A 848 -10.90 29.02 10.18
N HIS A 849 -12.22 29.23 10.36
CA HIS A 849 -12.79 30.31 11.16
C HIS A 849 -14.08 29.85 11.84
N ILE A 850 -14.37 30.42 13.00
CA ILE A 850 -15.60 30.17 13.76
C ILE A 850 -16.33 31.48 13.97
N GLN A 851 -17.63 31.51 13.65
CA GLN A 851 -18.47 32.70 13.76
C GLN A 851 -19.74 32.40 14.57
N SER A 852 -20.07 33.25 15.54
CA SER A 852 -21.39 33.25 16.18
C SER A 852 -22.42 33.70 15.16
N CYS A 853 -23.50 32.96 15.04
CA CYS A 853 -24.62 33.35 14.19
C CYS A 853 -25.96 33.02 14.83
N ASP A 854 -26.99 33.69 14.34
CA ASP A 854 -28.36 33.34 14.64
C ASP A 854 -29.22 33.48 13.38
N ALA A 855 -29.76 32.35 12.93
CA ALA A 855 -30.62 32.28 11.76
C ALA A 855 -31.92 33.10 11.90
N MET A 856 -32.43 33.31 13.12
CA MET A 856 -33.66 34.08 13.35
C MET A 856 -33.43 35.58 13.17
N THR A 857 -32.37 36.12 13.75
CA THR A 857 -32.04 37.55 13.69
C THR A 857 -31.20 37.91 12.47
N GLY A 858 -30.44 36.96 11.91
CA GLY A 858 -29.48 37.16 10.83
C GLY A 858 -28.14 37.74 11.29
N GLN A 859 -27.91 37.87 12.61
CA GLN A 859 -26.64 38.38 13.14
C GLN A 859 -25.48 37.41 12.86
N GLY A 860 -24.31 37.96 12.54
CA GLY A 860 -23.07 37.22 12.29
C GLY A 860 -22.97 36.48 10.95
N LEU A 861 -24.05 36.40 10.17
CA LEU A 861 -24.03 35.79 8.83
C LEU A 861 -23.27 36.63 7.77
N PRO A 862 -23.42 37.97 7.71
CA PRO A 862 -22.65 38.79 6.77
C PRO A 862 -21.14 38.71 6.99
N GLU A 863 -20.72 38.76 8.26
CA GLU A 863 -19.30 38.65 8.68
C GLU A 863 -18.68 37.29 8.29
N ALA A 864 -19.46 36.21 8.39
CA ALA A 864 -19.04 34.88 7.95
C ALA A 864 -18.80 34.81 6.44
N VAL A 865 -19.65 35.46 5.65
CA VAL A 865 -19.54 35.50 4.19
C VAL A 865 -18.38 36.38 3.74
N ASP A 866 -18.15 37.50 4.43
CA ASP A 866 -17.00 38.38 4.19
C ASP A 866 -15.67 37.68 4.47
N TRP A 867 -15.58 36.91 5.55
CA TRP A 867 -14.40 36.09 5.81
C TRP A 867 -14.17 35.07 4.69
N LEU A 868 -15.24 34.41 4.20
CA LEU A 868 -15.14 33.47 3.09
C LEU A 868 -14.64 34.12 1.81
N SER A 869 -15.14 35.31 1.47
CA SER A 869 -14.73 36.03 0.27
C SER A 869 -13.24 36.38 0.32
N HIS A 870 -12.75 36.87 1.47
CA HIS A 870 -11.33 37.21 1.68
C HIS A 870 -10.40 35.99 1.68
N GLN A 871 -10.82 34.85 2.22
CA GLN A 871 -9.95 33.66 2.30
C GLN A 871 -9.79 32.92 0.98
N LEU A 872 -10.78 33.02 0.09
CA LEU A 872 -10.83 32.22 -1.13
C LEU A 872 -10.17 32.92 -2.33
N VAL A 873 -10.01 34.24 -2.27
CA VAL A 873 -9.22 35.01 -3.25
C VAL A 873 -7.73 34.91 -2.89
N ALA A 874 -6.90 34.43 -3.81
CA ALA A 874 -5.45 34.53 -3.62
C ALA A 874 -5.08 36.02 -3.68
N ALA A 875 -4.21 36.50 -2.77
CA ALA A 875 -3.67 37.84 -2.86
C ALA A 875 -3.00 37.98 -4.23
N CYS A 876 -3.64 38.70 -5.15
CA CYS A 876 -2.98 39.12 -6.36
C CYS A 876 -1.85 40.03 -5.89
N PRO A 877 -0.57 39.83 -6.27
CA PRO A 877 0.42 40.86 -6.08
C PRO A 877 -0.17 42.11 -6.75
N ALA A 878 -0.40 43.14 -5.95
CA ALA A 878 -0.97 44.39 -6.43
C ALA A 878 -0.10 44.85 -7.60
N ALA A 879 -0.75 45.18 -8.71
CA ALA A 879 -0.11 45.97 -9.75
C ALA A 879 0.35 47.26 -9.08
N GLU A 880 1.66 47.39 -8.89
CA GLU A 880 2.27 48.68 -8.60
C GLU A 880 1.85 49.66 -9.69
N GLU A 881 1.49 50.85 -9.23
CA GLU A 881 0.98 51.98 -9.96
C GLU A 881 1.77 52.23 -11.25
N THR A 882 1.08 52.18 -12.39
CA THR A 882 1.53 52.87 -13.61
C THR A 882 0.64 54.10 -13.82
N ALA A 883 0.93 55.13 -13.03
CA ALA A 883 0.64 56.50 -13.41
C ALA A 883 1.82 57.05 -14.23
N ASP A 884 1.50 57.65 -15.37
CA ASP A 884 2.31 58.57 -16.18
C ASP A 884 3.63 58.06 -16.80
N TYR A 885 3.60 57.80 -18.12
CA TYR A 885 4.09 58.78 -19.10
C TYR A 885 3.79 58.33 -20.54
N SER A 886 3.06 59.18 -21.26
CA SER A 886 3.01 59.18 -22.71
C SER A 886 4.35 59.64 -23.31
N SER A 887 4.71 59.02 -24.44
CA SER A 887 5.41 59.57 -25.62
C SER A 887 6.74 58.95 -26.03
N HIS A 888 6.77 58.64 -27.34
CA HIS A 888 7.89 58.55 -28.29
C HIS A 888 8.75 57.28 -28.41
N ASP A 889 8.48 56.61 -29.54
CA ASP A 889 9.40 56.19 -30.61
C ASP A 889 10.53 55.18 -30.33
N GLY A 890 10.54 54.15 -31.19
CA GLY A 890 11.78 53.73 -31.86
C GLY A 890 12.35 52.36 -31.50
N ALA A 891 12.08 51.40 -32.39
CA ALA A 891 13.08 50.53 -33.00
C ALA A 891 13.81 49.44 -32.17
N VAL A 892 13.70 48.22 -32.73
CA VAL A 892 14.77 47.20 -32.91
C VAL A 892 15.10 46.30 -31.71
N ALA A 893 14.75 45.01 -31.85
CA ALA A 893 15.40 43.91 -31.16
C ALA A 893 16.87 43.78 -31.61
N PRO A 894 17.79 43.32 -30.74
CA PRO A 894 18.21 41.93 -30.93
C PRO A 894 18.64 41.15 -29.66
N SER A 895 18.45 39.83 -29.76
CA SER A 895 19.28 38.69 -29.33
C SER A 895 20.24 38.72 -28.12
N ALA A 896 20.13 37.60 -27.39
CA ALA A 896 21.19 36.68 -26.94
C ALA A 896 21.97 36.94 -25.63
N ASP A 897 22.02 35.83 -24.87
CA ASP A 897 22.99 35.38 -23.87
C ASP A 897 23.15 36.18 -22.57
N VAL A 898 23.03 35.47 -21.43
CA VAL A 898 24.12 35.27 -20.44
C VAL A 898 23.56 34.63 -19.16
N VAL A 899 24.01 33.40 -18.92
CA VAL A 899 24.61 32.86 -17.67
C VAL A 899 23.81 32.95 -16.36
N ASP A 900 23.32 31.79 -15.96
CA ASP A 900 23.43 31.15 -14.64
C ASP A 900 24.15 31.95 -13.52
N SER A 901 23.41 32.40 -12.51
CA SER A 901 23.95 32.50 -11.15
C SER A 901 22.83 32.40 -10.10
N ALA A 902 22.84 31.28 -9.40
CA ALA A 902 22.23 31.14 -8.10
C ALA A 902 23.18 31.72 -7.05
N ALA A 903 22.78 32.82 -6.39
CA ALA A 903 23.11 33.18 -5.02
C ALA A 903 22.42 34.50 -4.67
N ASP A 904 22.06 34.65 -3.40
CA ASP A 904 21.60 35.87 -2.72
C ASP A 904 20.12 36.23 -2.88
N ARG A 905 19.32 35.74 -1.93
CA ARG A 905 18.45 36.57 -1.07
C ARG A 905 17.91 35.76 0.11
N ALA A 906 18.74 35.65 1.13
CA ALA A 906 18.32 35.45 2.51
C ALA A 906 18.68 36.72 3.29
N ALA A 907 17.76 37.68 3.35
CA ALA A 907 17.73 38.77 4.32
C ALA A 907 16.48 39.62 4.06
N GLU A 908 15.43 39.45 4.86
CA GLU A 908 14.48 40.49 5.29
C GLU A 908 13.30 39.81 6.00
N ALA A 909 13.30 39.86 7.33
CA ALA A 909 12.11 39.99 8.20
C ALA A 909 12.51 39.74 9.66
N SER A 910 13.22 40.71 10.24
CA SER A 910 13.35 40.90 11.68
C SER A 910 12.69 42.22 12.03
N ALA A 911 11.38 42.20 12.29
CA ALA A 911 10.64 43.23 13.01
C ALA A 911 9.21 42.73 13.20
N ASP A 912 8.93 42.14 14.37
CA ASP A 912 7.74 42.43 15.18
C ASP A 912 7.59 41.37 16.27
N GLY A 913 7.46 41.82 17.51
CA GLY A 913 7.14 40.94 18.64
C GLY A 913 7.89 41.19 19.94
N GLN A 914 8.23 42.44 20.28
CA GLN A 914 8.34 42.82 21.69
C GLN A 914 6.99 43.40 22.14
N GLN A 915 6.20 42.62 22.87
CA GLN A 915 5.37 43.13 23.96
C GLN A 915 4.71 41.98 24.74
N GLN A 916 4.76 42.11 26.07
CA GLN A 916 3.93 41.44 27.08
C GLN A 916 4.26 39.97 27.40
N GLN A 917 5.07 39.74 28.44
CA GLN A 917 4.54 39.62 29.81
C GLN A 917 5.68 39.42 30.81
N GLN A 918 5.81 40.41 31.66
CA GLN A 918 6.49 40.35 32.95
C GLN A 918 5.38 40.06 33.97
N GLN A 919 5.52 39.01 34.79
CA GLN A 919 5.35 39.01 36.25
C GLN A 919 4.94 37.63 36.81
N GLN A 920 5.62 37.33 37.92
CA GLN A 920 5.30 36.38 39.00
C GLN A 920 5.49 34.87 38.73
N GLU A 921 6.16 34.09 39.58
CA GLU A 921 7.01 34.33 40.75
C GLU A 921 7.65 32.95 41.11
N ASP A 922 8.72 33.01 41.92
CA ASP A 922 9.26 31.93 42.78
C ASP A 922 10.27 30.89 42.25
N ALA A 923 11.54 31.31 42.36
CA ALA A 923 12.57 30.77 43.26
C ALA A 923 12.96 29.28 43.18
N ILE A 924 14.26 29.02 42.93
CA ILE A 924 15.26 28.66 43.95
C ILE A 924 16.65 28.44 43.29
N ASP A 925 17.62 29.20 43.81
CA ASP A 925 19.06 28.94 43.96
C ASP A 925 19.98 28.57 42.79
N SER A 926 20.88 29.52 42.50
CA SER A 926 22.24 29.57 43.07
C SER A 926 23.38 29.69 42.06
N SER A 927 24.06 30.84 42.18
CA SER A 927 25.52 31.04 42.05
C SER A 927 26.13 30.83 40.64
N ASN A 928 27.08 31.63 40.15
CA ASN A 928 28.09 32.40 40.83
C ASN A 928 28.78 33.32 39.81
N ASN A 929 29.21 34.50 40.26
CA ASN A 929 30.36 35.32 39.81
C ASN A 929 30.68 35.43 38.30
N GLY A 930 30.80 36.61 37.69
CA GLY A 930 31.18 37.90 38.25
C GLY A 930 32.30 38.51 37.40
N GLY A 931 32.18 39.81 37.13
CA GLY A 931 33.33 40.70 37.02
C GLY A 931 34.11 40.74 35.71
N GLY A 932 33.58 41.54 34.77
CA GLY A 932 34.27 42.78 34.38
C GLY A 932 35.39 42.72 33.32
N PRO A 933 35.61 43.84 32.62
CA PRO A 933 36.16 43.87 31.26
C PRO A 933 37.57 44.50 31.21
N LEU A 934 38.27 44.42 30.07
CA LEU A 934 39.20 45.47 29.58
C LEU A 934 39.80 45.14 28.19
N ALA A 935 39.61 46.09 27.27
CA ALA A 935 40.54 46.62 26.27
C ALA A 935 41.34 45.67 25.32
N SER A 936 40.89 45.66 24.06
CA SER A 936 41.59 45.93 22.77
C SER A 936 43.06 46.45 22.78
N PRO A 937 43.78 46.56 21.61
CA PRO A 937 43.66 45.93 20.28
C PRO A 937 45.02 45.56 19.60
N GLY A 938 44.94 45.04 18.37
CA GLY A 938 45.98 45.10 17.32
C GLY A 938 46.68 43.76 17.08
N LEU A 939 47.16 43.40 15.89
CA LEU A 939 47.20 43.96 14.54
C LEU A 939 47.86 42.83 13.69
N GLU A 940 47.52 42.75 12.40
CA GLU A 940 48.33 42.08 11.33
C GLU A 940 48.48 40.55 11.39
N SER A 941 48.59 39.77 10.31
CA SER A 941 48.34 39.85 8.86
C SER A 941 48.73 38.47 8.31
N ASP A 942 48.01 37.97 7.32
CA ASP A 942 48.43 37.06 6.24
C ASP A 942 49.31 35.82 6.53
N ALA A 943 48.72 34.64 6.35
CA ALA A 943 49.22 33.55 5.50
C ALA A 943 48.10 32.56 5.15
#